data_AF-A0A4Q0LXL4-F1
#
_entry.id   AF-A0A4Q0LXL4-F1
#
_cell.length_a   1.000
_cell.length_b   1.000
_cell.length_c   1.000
_cell.angle_alpha   90.00
_cell.angle_beta   90.00
_cell.angle_gamma   90.00
#
_symmetry.space_group_name_H-M   'P 1'
#
loop_
_entity.id
_entity.type
_entity.pdbx_description
1 polymer ?
#
loop_
_entity_poly.entity_id
_entity_poly.type
_entity_poly.pdbx_seq_one_letter_code
_entity_poly.pdbx_strand_id
1 'polypeptide(L)'
;MSTIRDPAYITDAGRTMMTAGGDVTYTKAVLYGQDISHLTSDQVKALTTIGSPLREVKVGISDKQNTDRGTTVILEATFQNDNLANDLPYTAVGFFAQKGNDEKLIAVAVANTGAYLTATSPDGIATDALDLKLAIAIGDATNVTATVDPAGSVTPATLNGAINKATHDLTSRIDTKADKMTVESELAIKANSTDIDKKLATKANSSDVYTKKQVDDAFSSRDATIATKADKATVDAEISKIDFTPYAKTADVNKEIKTVTDLANTKVGADYSYSKAQLDEKLLALSTDTNGKVSADQVTALIADKANKTDVDKQIKDINDAVATKADQATTYSKTDVDKLLSAKDDTTDVDAKIKTVTDLANTKASQDSLNKLSQTVDTKADKATVDAEIGKIDFTPYAKTVDVDSKVKTVTDLANTKDSTADVDAKIKDVTDKVNTKADQSNVNNQVQDAKNAATSRADNLQSQVNNLKGARTANSPDFDSLTDSGPYYVTNPEKGKNSPCGGIWGTLIISNGADHRIVQTYYPDNDDSPFYRMKVDNNWQPWRQMAKMIDISNLQNQINTKHNIATPLFREIQNSNSWQDIFGVGNPNSVLTSIRIDAGGSGPLLNDFAAGVGFGGADTKGVLSVGYHNNQARITGGNGNGPVWSEDIAWKSDINSLLNTITTLQNQVNDLINQINYIKQNYLQGKRFPANQEAQAQQWENNNPNGIAMIEK
;
A
#
# COMPACT_ATOMS: atom_id res chain seq x y z
N MET A 1 10.89 77.55 7.35
CA MET A 1 10.56 78.94 7.74
C MET A 1 9.92 78.86 9.10
N SER A 2 10.30 79.72 10.06
CA SER A 2 9.55 79.81 11.32
C SER A 2 8.07 80.04 11.00
N THR A 3 7.14 79.46 11.75
CA THR A 3 5.69 79.71 11.59
C THR A 3 5.25 80.98 12.32
N ILE A 4 6.13 81.50 13.19
CA ILE A 4 5.94 82.69 14.01
C ILE A 4 7.02 83.74 13.70
N ARG A 5 6.66 85.01 13.74
CA ARG A 5 7.56 86.16 13.56
C ARG A 5 8.22 86.51 14.89
N ASP A 6 9.55 86.58 14.90
CA ASP A 6 10.31 87.07 16.06
C ASP A 6 10.40 88.62 16.08
N PRO A 7 10.33 89.26 17.27
CA PRO A 7 10.16 88.64 18.59
C PRO A 7 8.68 88.43 18.98
N ALA A 8 8.43 87.45 19.86
CA ALA A 8 7.20 87.39 20.65
C ALA A 8 7.20 88.47 21.75
N TYR A 9 6.02 89.00 22.11
CA TYR A 9 5.86 90.09 23.06
C TYR A 9 5.16 89.63 24.34
N ILE A 10 5.76 89.94 25.50
CA ILE A 10 5.09 89.81 26.80
C ILE A 10 4.16 91.02 26.97
N THR A 11 2.89 90.78 27.28
CA THR A 11 1.91 91.85 27.51
C THR A 11 2.19 92.58 28.82
N ASP A 12 1.64 93.78 28.99
CA ASP A 12 1.77 94.54 30.23
C ASP A 12 1.11 93.81 31.41
N ALA A 13 -0.01 93.12 31.13
CA ALA A 13 -0.66 92.22 32.07
C ALA A 13 0.23 91.03 32.45
N GLY A 14 0.88 90.39 31.49
CA GLY A 14 1.82 89.28 31.72
C GLY A 14 3.05 89.71 32.52
N ARG A 15 3.64 90.85 32.17
CA ARG A 15 4.76 91.45 32.90
C ARG A 15 4.39 91.73 34.35
N THR A 16 3.23 92.34 34.58
CA THR A 16 2.73 92.64 35.92
C THR A 16 2.47 91.34 36.71
N MET A 17 1.86 90.34 36.08
CA MET A 17 1.56 89.06 36.71
C MET A 17 2.83 88.31 37.14
N MET A 18 3.86 88.29 36.29
CA MET A 18 5.13 87.59 36.53
C MET A 18 6.05 88.31 37.53
N THR A 19 5.91 89.62 37.70
CA THR A 19 6.74 90.42 38.64
C THR A 19 6.10 90.64 40.00
N ALA A 20 4.80 90.38 40.16
CA ALA A 20 4.07 90.59 41.40
C ALA A 20 4.33 89.53 42.50
N GLY A 21 5.17 88.51 42.25
CA GLY A 21 5.55 87.43 43.18
C GLY A 21 4.46 86.42 43.55
N GLY A 22 4.82 85.16 43.80
CA GLY A 22 3.88 84.06 44.11
C GLY A 22 3.54 83.19 42.89
N ASP A 23 2.72 82.15 43.11
CA ASP A 23 2.44 81.12 42.09
C ASP A 23 1.67 81.67 40.88
N VAL A 24 2.16 81.34 39.68
CA VAL A 24 1.50 81.60 38.39
C VAL A 24 1.28 80.26 37.72
N THR A 25 0.05 79.98 37.31
CA THR A 25 -0.30 78.76 36.58
C THR A 25 -0.54 79.08 35.12
N TYR A 26 0.27 78.53 34.23
CA TYR A 26 0.06 78.65 32.78
C TYR A 26 -1.10 77.73 32.37
N THR A 27 -2.07 78.28 31.65
CA THR A 27 -3.36 77.59 31.45
C THR A 27 -3.52 77.06 30.03
N LYS A 28 -3.33 77.93 29.03
CA LYS A 28 -3.62 77.61 27.63
C LYS A 28 -2.87 78.49 26.65
N ALA A 29 -2.82 78.03 25.41
CA ALA A 29 -2.42 78.78 24.24
C ALA A 29 -3.55 78.71 23.20
N VAL A 30 -3.75 79.80 22.47
CA VAL A 30 -4.85 79.93 21.51
C VAL A 30 -4.32 80.48 20.18
N LEU A 31 -4.69 79.83 19.08
CA LEU A 31 -4.53 80.37 17.73
C LEU A 31 -5.65 81.36 17.42
N TYR A 32 -5.31 82.49 16.80
CA TYR A 32 -6.25 83.56 16.48
C TYR A 32 -6.27 83.89 14.99
N GLY A 33 -7.45 84.27 14.49
CA GLY A 33 -7.65 84.75 13.13
C GLY A 33 -7.63 86.27 12.99
N GLN A 34 -7.68 87.04 14.10
CA GLN A 34 -7.57 88.50 14.03
C GLN A 34 -6.16 88.93 13.64
N ASP A 35 -6.03 89.62 12.51
CA ASP A 35 -4.75 90.19 12.09
C ASP A 35 -4.32 91.37 12.98
N ILE A 36 -3.22 91.18 13.70
CA ILE A 36 -2.58 92.17 14.57
C ILE A 36 -1.22 92.62 14.04
N SER A 37 -0.83 92.22 12.83
CA SER A 37 0.50 92.49 12.25
C SER A 37 0.79 93.97 12.00
N HIS A 38 -0.26 94.80 11.95
CA HIS A 38 -0.21 96.25 11.77
C HIS A 38 0.02 97.03 13.06
N LEU A 39 -0.10 96.40 14.23
CA LEU A 39 0.08 97.05 15.52
C LEU A 39 1.57 97.29 15.82
N THR A 40 1.87 98.41 16.47
CA THR A 40 3.23 98.68 16.98
C THR A 40 3.55 97.78 18.16
N SER A 41 4.84 97.60 18.47
CA SER A 41 5.26 96.78 19.62
C SER A 41 4.63 97.21 20.95
N ASP A 42 4.37 98.49 21.16
CA ASP A 42 3.72 98.97 22.38
C ASP A 42 2.21 98.73 22.36
N GLN A 43 1.57 98.81 21.19
CA GLN A 43 0.17 98.43 21.05
C GLN A 43 -0.04 96.92 21.27
N VAL A 44 0.88 96.06 20.82
CA VAL A 44 0.83 94.62 21.05
C VAL A 44 1.00 94.29 22.54
N LYS A 45 1.91 94.97 23.25
CA LYS A 45 2.09 94.77 24.70
C LYS A 45 0.86 95.21 25.52
N ALA A 46 0.12 96.22 25.06
CA ALA A 46 -1.08 96.71 25.72
C ALA A 46 -2.32 95.79 25.54
N LEU A 47 -2.22 94.74 24.71
CA LEU A 47 -3.34 93.82 24.46
C LEU A 47 -3.72 93.03 25.72
N THR A 48 -5.03 92.97 25.98
CA THR A 48 -5.63 92.14 27.03
C THR A 48 -6.45 90.98 26.47
N THR A 49 -6.91 91.11 25.21
CA THR A 49 -7.63 90.07 24.46
C THR A 49 -7.24 90.14 22.98
N ILE A 50 -7.46 89.04 22.26
CA ILE A 50 -7.38 88.96 20.80
C ILE A 50 -8.70 88.36 20.31
N GLY A 51 -9.28 88.92 19.26
CA GLY A 51 -10.52 88.47 18.65
C GLY A 51 -10.33 87.24 17.76
N SER A 52 -11.45 86.56 17.44
CA SER A 52 -11.49 85.38 16.56
C SER A 52 -10.59 84.21 17.04
N PRO A 53 -10.84 83.63 18.23
CA PRO A 53 -10.15 82.42 18.66
C PRO A 53 -10.51 81.25 17.73
N LEU A 54 -9.51 80.47 17.32
CA LEU A 54 -9.66 79.40 16.33
C LEU A 54 -9.48 78.01 16.92
N ARG A 55 -8.40 77.80 17.69
CA ARG A 55 -8.11 76.52 18.36
C ARG A 55 -7.36 76.81 19.64
N GLU A 56 -7.77 76.14 20.72
CA GLU A 56 -7.19 76.25 22.05
C GLU A 56 -6.51 74.92 22.42
N VAL A 57 -5.35 75.00 23.05
CA VAL A 57 -4.67 73.85 23.66
C VAL A 57 -4.17 74.21 25.05
N LYS A 58 -4.04 73.21 25.91
CA LYS A 58 -3.37 73.37 27.20
C LYS A 58 -1.88 73.62 27.01
N VAL A 59 -1.28 74.40 27.90
CA VAL A 59 0.17 74.71 27.89
C VAL A 59 0.88 73.84 28.92
N GLY A 60 1.99 73.23 28.50
CA GLY A 60 2.95 72.56 29.37
C GLY A 60 4.18 73.42 29.65
N ILE A 61 4.97 73.01 30.65
CA ILE A 61 6.33 73.53 30.87
C ILE A 61 7.29 72.44 30.38
N SER A 62 7.99 72.71 29.29
CA SER A 62 8.95 71.77 28.68
C SER A 62 10.31 71.80 29.38
N ASP A 63 10.71 72.96 29.91
CA ASP A 63 11.93 73.13 30.68
C ASP A 63 11.79 74.33 31.63
N LYS A 64 12.50 74.27 32.76
CA LYS A 64 12.67 75.38 33.71
C LYS A 64 14.15 75.49 34.06
N GLN A 65 14.78 76.55 33.59
CA GLN A 65 16.18 76.82 33.87
C GLN A 65 16.29 77.92 34.92
N ASN A 66 16.96 77.61 36.02
CA ASN A 66 17.31 78.60 37.04
C ASN A 66 18.80 78.95 36.88
N THR A 67 19.10 80.24 36.74
CA THR A 67 20.48 80.75 36.72
C THR A 67 20.64 81.83 37.78
N ASP A 68 21.89 82.18 38.12
CA ASP A 68 22.21 83.29 39.03
C ASP A 68 21.66 84.66 38.55
N ARG A 69 21.20 84.74 37.29
CA ARG A 69 20.67 85.95 36.65
C ARG A 69 19.14 85.93 36.47
N GLY A 70 18.45 84.85 36.87
CA GLY A 70 16.99 84.74 36.77
C GLY A 70 16.50 83.34 36.34
N THR A 71 15.18 83.22 36.23
CA THR A 71 14.48 81.98 35.84
C THR A 71 13.97 82.09 34.41
N THR A 72 14.31 81.12 33.57
CA THR A 72 13.71 80.94 32.25
C THR A 72 12.70 79.80 32.31
N VAL A 73 11.46 80.07 31.95
CA VAL A 73 10.41 79.04 31.78
C VAL A 73 10.17 78.86 30.29
N ILE A 74 10.24 77.62 29.81
CA ILE A 74 9.91 77.29 28.41
C ILE A 74 8.51 76.68 28.37
N LEU A 75 7.55 77.47 27.91
CA LEU A 75 6.19 77.01 27.67
C LEU A 75 6.15 76.24 26.35
N GLU A 76 5.44 75.11 26.34
CA GLU A 76 5.22 74.29 25.14
C GLU A 76 3.72 74.15 24.90
N ALA A 77 3.31 74.40 23.66
CA ALA A 77 1.94 74.26 23.20
C ALA A 77 1.94 73.55 21.84
N THR A 78 1.29 72.39 21.77
CA THR A 78 1.20 71.59 20.55
C THR A 78 -0.23 71.60 20.02
N PHE A 79 -0.44 72.20 18.86
CA PHE A 79 -1.71 72.20 18.14
C PHE A 79 -1.72 71.08 17.12
N GLN A 80 -2.42 69.99 17.43
CA GLN A 80 -2.61 68.87 16.50
C GLN A 80 -3.76 69.17 15.54
N ASN A 81 -3.67 68.63 14.33
CA ASN A 81 -4.72 68.75 13.33
C ASN A 81 -5.82 67.68 13.45
N ASP A 82 -6.01 67.03 14.60
CA ASP A 82 -7.07 66.02 14.77
C ASP A 82 -8.46 66.63 14.50
N ASN A 83 -9.29 65.88 13.76
CA ASN A 83 -10.67 66.24 13.39
C ASN A 83 -10.83 67.61 12.70
N LEU A 84 -9.76 68.14 12.10
CA LEU A 84 -9.75 69.40 11.37
C LEU A 84 -10.14 69.17 9.90
N ALA A 85 -11.39 69.53 9.55
CA ALA A 85 -11.94 69.26 8.22
C ALA A 85 -11.33 70.08 7.07
N ASN A 86 -10.79 71.27 7.34
CA ASN A 86 -10.19 72.17 6.36
C ASN A 86 -8.96 72.85 6.97
N ASP A 87 -8.01 73.28 6.13
CA ASP A 87 -6.84 74.05 6.58
C ASP A 87 -7.28 75.25 7.43
N LEU A 88 -6.66 75.41 8.61
CA LEU A 88 -6.99 76.43 9.59
C LEU A 88 -5.97 77.57 9.53
N PRO A 89 -6.22 78.66 8.78
CA PRO A 89 -5.31 79.81 8.73
C PRO A 89 -5.33 80.57 10.06
N TYR A 90 -4.17 80.96 10.56
CA TYR A 90 -4.02 81.74 11.78
C TYR A 90 -3.02 82.89 11.59
N THR A 91 -3.22 83.97 12.32
CA THR A 91 -2.43 85.22 12.21
C THR A 91 -1.71 85.60 13.50
N ALA A 92 -2.13 85.03 14.64
CA ALA A 92 -1.48 85.26 15.93
C ALA A 92 -1.66 84.08 16.88
N VAL A 93 -0.80 84.03 17.91
CA VAL A 93 -0.86 83.08 19.02
C VAL A 93 -0.84 83.85 20.33
N GLY A 94 -1.78 83.55 21.23
CA GLY A 94 -1.81 84.11 22.58
C GLY A 94 -1.60 83.03 23.63
N PHE A 95 -0.74 83.31 24.61
CA PHE A 95 -0.52 82.45 25.78
C PHE A 95 -1.17 83.07 27.00
N PHE A 96 -1.77 82.22 27.85
CA PHE A 96 -2.53 82.63 29.03
C PHE A 96 -1.94 82.04 30.31
N ALA A 97 -2.09 82.79 31.39
CA ALA A 97 -1.82 82.29 32.74
C ALA A 97 -2.82 82.87 33.74
N GLN A 98 -3.03 82.15 34.83
CA GLN A 98 -3.90 82.52 35.94
C GLN A 98 -3.08 82.75 37.21
N LYS A 99 -3.54 83.71 38.02
CA LYS A 99 -3.08 83.92 39.39
C LYS A 99 -4.31 84.10 40.29
N GLY A 100 -4.56 83.13 41.17
CA GLY A 100 -5.88 83.01 41.83
C GLY A 100 -6.96 82.67 40.81
N ASN A 101 -8.04 83.46 40.75
CA ASN A 101 -9.15 83.29 39.80
C ASN A 101 -9.07 84.23 38.58
N ASP A 102 -7.95 84.95 38.40
CA ASP A 102 -7.78 85.98 37.37
C ASP A 102 -6.85 85.46 36.25
N GLU A 103 -7.44 84.99 35.14
CA GLU A 103 -6.74 84.50 33.94
C GLU A 103 -6.50 85.66 32.95
N LYS A 104 -5.26 85.83 32.48
CA LYS A 104 -4.87 86.91 31.56
C LYS A 104 -4.06 86.41 30.38
N LEU A 105 -4.17 87.13 29.26
CA LEU A 105 -3.25 87.03 28.14
C LEU A 105 -1.88 87.57 28.56
N ILE A 106 -0.88 86.70 28.60
CA ILE A 106 0.46 87.03 29.13
C ILE A 106 1.52 87.25 28.05
N ALA A 107 1.35 86.63 26.88
CA ALA A 107 2.27 86.79 25.76
C ALA A 107 1.54 86.61 24.43
N VAL A 108 2.01 87.32 23.43
CA VAL A 108 1.45 87.35 22.08
C VAL A 108 2.57 87.22 21.06
N ALA A 109 2.37 86.36 20.06
CA ALA A 109 3.26 86.24 18.92
C ALA A 109 2.47 86.36 17.62
N VAL A 110 3.02 87.08 16.64
CA VAL A 110 2.41 87.26 15.31
C VAL A 110 2.87 86.13 14.40
N ALA A 111 1.96 85.49 13.68
CA ALA A 111 2.31 84.44 12.72
C ALA A 111 2.91 85.04 11.44
N ASN A 112 3.67 84.24 10.68
CA ASN A 112 4.12 84.66 9.36
C ASN A 112 2.96 84.70 8.36
N THR A 113 3.06 85.55 7.34
CA THR A 113 2.02 85.68 6.31
C THR A 113 1.74 84.33 5.66
N GLY A 114 0.47 83.89 5.69
CA GLY A 114 0.02 82.62 5.13
C GLY A 114 0.21 81.41 6.04
N ALA A 115 0.38 81.58 7.36
CA ALA A 115 0.43 80.46 8.28
C ALA A 115 -0.92 79.73 8.43
N TYR A 116 -0.90 78.39 8.40
CA TYR A 116 -2.07 77.54 8.58
C TYR A 116 -1.69 76.22 9.28
N LEU A 117 -2.68 75.56 9.89
CA LEU A 117 -2.61 74.17 10.35
C LEU A 117 -3.34 73.29 9.33
N THR A 118 -2.68 72.27 8.79
CA THR A 118 -3.21 71.46 7.67
C THR A 118 -4.38 70.58 8.07
N ALA A 119 -5.38 70.41 7.21
CA ALA A 119 -6.53 69.51 7.44
C ALA A 119 -6.11 68.05 7.73
N THR A 120 -6.91 67.32 8.51
CA THR A 120 -6.70 65.91 8.82
C THR A 120 -6.93 65.02 7.60
N SER A 121 -6.30 63.86 7.59
CA SER A 121 -6.70 62.75 6.73
C SER A 121 -8.17 62.33 7.01
N PRO A 122 -8.91 61.78 6.02
CA PRO A 122 -10.33 61.42 6.17
C PRO A 122 -10.66 60.43 7.31
N ASP A 123 -9.66 59.76 7.88
CA ASP A 123 -9.79 58.88 9.05
C ASP A 123 -9.84 59.62 10.39
N GLY A 124 -9.67 60.96 10.40
CA GLY A 124 -9.78 61.80 11.60
C GLY A 124 -8.58 61.72 12.54
N ILE A 125 -7.54 60.96 12.17
CA ILE A 125 -6.31 60.79 12.97
C ILE A 125 -5.33 61.91 12.64
N ALA A 126 -4.77 62.57 13.67
CA ALA A 126 -3.78 63.64 13.48
C ALA A 126 -2.58 63.18 12.63
N THR A 127 -2.30 63.92 11.56
CA THR A 127 -1.18 63.68 10.63
C THR A 127 -0.15 64.81 10.66
N ASP A 128 -0.49 65.93 11.30
CA ASP A 128 0.37 67.11 11.40
C ASP A 128 0.16 67.82 12.74
N ALA A 129 1.18 68.55 13.19
CA ALA A 129 1.15 69.31 14.44
C ALA A 129 2.02 70.56 14.36
N LEU A 130 1.49 71.66 14.88
CA LEU A 130 2.23 72.88 15.14
C LEU A 130 2.72 72.89 16.59
N ASP A 131 4.03 72.73 16.77
CA ASP A 131 4.67 72.82 18.08
C ASP A 131 5.28 74.20 18.32
N LEU A 132 4.86 74.87 19.39
CA LEU A 132 5.28 76.22 19.75
C LEU A 132 5.97 76.23 21.11
N LYS A 133 7.20 76.72 21.13
CA LYS A 133 8.00 76.90 22.35
C LYS A 133 8.22 78.38 22.62
N LEU A 134 7.72 78.86 23.75
CA LEU A 134 7.92 80.23 24.21
C LEU A 134 8.82 80.24 25.44
N ALA A 135 10.05 80.72 25.26
CA ALA A 135 10.98 80.94 26.36
C ALA A 135 10.72 82.32 26.98
N ILE A 136 10.37 82.33 28.27
CA ILE A 136 10.13 83.54 29.05
C ILE A 136 11.21 83.66 30.12
N ALA A 137 12.10 84.64 29.97
CA ALA A 137 13.10 84.97 30.97
C ALA A 137 12.54 86.02 31.96
N ILE A 138 12.58 85.69 33.25
CA ILE A 138 12.10 86.55 34.35
C ILE A 138 13.30 86.93 35.23
N GLY A 139 13.66 88.21 35.21
CA GLY A 139 14.80 88.75 35.94
C GLY A 139 14.47 89.11 37.39
N ASP A 140 14.23 88.11 38.23
CA ASP A 140 14.50 88.11 39.68
C ASP A 140 14.19 86.69 40.21
N ALA A 141 15.22 85.95 40.65
CA ALA A 141 15.15 84.51 40.87
C ALA A 141 14.30 84.09 42.11
N THR A 142 13.92 85.04 42.96
CA THR A 142 13.40 84.72 44.30
C THR A 142 11.91 84.36 44.40
N ASN A 143 11.06 84.60 43.39
CA ASN A 143 9.60 84.54 43.60
C ASN A 143 8.73 83.83 42.55
N VAL A 144 9.28 83.01 41.63
CA VAL A 144 8.47 82.34 40.58
C VAL A 144 8.46 80.81 40.72
N THR A 145 7.44 80.32 41.39
CA THR A 145 6.94 78.94 41.39
C THR A 145 5.97 78.80 40.21
N ALA A 146 6.46 78.21 39.12
CA ALA A 146 5.64 77.86 37.97
C ALA A 146 5.06 76.47 38.21
N THR A 147 3.73 76.36 38.28
CA THR A 147 3.00 75.10 38.41
C THR A 147 2.11 74.90 37.19
N VAL A 148 2.04 73.67 36.68
CA VAL A 148 1.15 73.30 35.56
C VAL A 148 -0.19 72.83 36.13
N ASP A 149 -1.29 73.13 35.43
CA ASP A 149 -2.62 72.57 35.73
C ASP A 149 -2.56 71.02 35.79
N PRO A 150 -2.87 70.38 36.94
CA PRO A 150 -2.82 68.93 37.10
C PRO A 150 -3.75 68.17 36.15
N ALA A 151 -4.79 68.82 35.62
CA ALA A 151 -5.74 68.20 34.70
C ALA A 151 -5.13 67.84 33.32
N GLY A 152 -4.00 68.45 32.96
CA GLY A 152 -3.33 68.24 31.66
C GLY A 152 -2.03 67.42 31.72
N SER A 153 -1.58 67.01 32.91
CA SER A 153 -0.32 66.28 33.10
C SER A 153 -0.61 64.80 33.34
N VAL A 154 0.06 63.89 32.61
CA VAL A 154 0.02 62.46 32.96
C VAL A 154 0.65 62.29 34.33
N THR A 155 -0.17 62.15 35.37
CA THR A 155 0.36 61.91 36.73
C THR A 155 1.06 60.55 36.77
N PRO A 156 2.05 60.35 37.66
CA PRO A 156 2.64 59.02 37.88
C PRO A 156 1.60 57.95 38.19
N ALA A 157 0.47 58.30 38.81
CA ALA A 157 -0.63 57.37 39.07
C ALA A 157 -1.36 56.94 37.79
N THR A 158 -1.61 57.87 36.86
CA THR A 158 -2.21 57.55 35.55
C THR A 158 -1.27 56.69 34.71
N LEU A 159 0.04 57.01 34.73
CA LEU A 159 1.06 56.20 34.06
C LEU A 159 1.15 54.79 34.67
N ASN A 160 1.17 54.68 36.00
CA ASN A 160 1.23 53.38 36.69
C ASN A 160 -0.05 52.55 36.48
N GLY A 161 -1.21 53.21 36.38
CA GLY A 161 -2.48 52.57 36.00
C GLY A 161 -2.44 51.99 34.58
N ALA A 162 -1.89 52.74 33.62
CA ALA A 162 -1.70 52.28 32.26
C ALA A 162 -0.70 51.11 32.18
N ILE A 163 0.41 51.17 32.91
CA ILE A 163 1.41 50.08 33.01
C ILE A 163 0.79 48.82 33.61
N ASN A 164 0.03 48.95 34.71
CA ASN A 164 -0.63 47.81 35.35
C ASN A 164 -1.68 47.17 34.44
N LYS A 165 -2.48 47.98 33.74
CA LYS A 165 -3.45 47.48 32.76
C LYS A 165 -2.75 46.74 31.61
N ALA A 166 -1.69 47.32 31.05
CA ALA A 166 -0.91 46.68 29.99
C ALA A 166 -0.29 45.36 30.48
N THR A 167 0.24 45.32 31.70
CA THR A 167 0.81 44.11 32.32
C THR A 167 -0.26 43.02 32.49
N HIS A 168 -1.46 43.39 32.96
CA HIS A 168 -2.57 42.46 33.15
C HIS A 168 -3.08 41.91 31.81
N ASP A 169 -3.31 42.78 30.81
CA ASP A 169 -3.74 42.38 29.46
C ASP A 169 -2.71 41.46 28.79
N LEU A 170 -1.41 41.72 29.00
CA LEU A 170 -0.33 40.87 28.47
C LEU A 170 -0.26 39.53 29.19
N THR A 171 -0.45 39.51 30.52
CA THR A 171 -0.47 38.28 31.34
C THR A 171 -1.65 37.39 30.93
N SER A 172 -2.87 37.92 30.80
CA SER A 172 -4.03 37.14 30.36
C SER A 172 -3.87 36.60 28.92
N ARG A 173 -3.19 37.32 28.03
CA ARG A 173 -2.86 36.82 26.67
C ARG A 173 -1.79 35.73 26.67
N ILE A 174 -0.89 35.72 27.67
CA ILE A 174 0.12 34.67 27.84
C ILE A 174 -0.52 33.43 28.49
N ASP A 175 -1.37 33.61 29.50
CA ASP A 175 -2.06 32.51 30.22
C ASP A 175 -3.07 31.76 29.34
N THR A 176 -3.55 32.37 28.25
CA THR A 176 -4.43 31.72 27.27
C THR A 176 -3.67 30.95 26.18
N LYS A 177 -2.34 31.02 26.14
CA LYS A 177 -1.52 30.14 25.30
C LYS A 177 -1.20 28.89 26.09
N ALA A 178 -1.45 27.71 25.49
CA ALA A 178 -1.15 26.42 26.10
C ALA A 178 0.28 26.40 26.65
N ASP A 179 0.44 26.09 27.93
CA ASP A 179 1.75 26.01 28.57
C ASP A 179 2.57 24.84 28.00
N LYS A 180 3.89 24.91 28.15
CA LYS A 180 4.81 23.91 27.60
C LYS A 180 4.48 22.49 28.10
N MET A 181 4.04 22.35 29.35
CA MET A 181 3.61 21.06 29.90
C MET A 181 2.33 20.52 29.26
N THR A 182 1.33 21.37 28.97
CA THR A 182 0.10 20.94 28.30
C THR A 182 0.40 20.53 26.87
N VAL A 183 1.24 21.29 26.16
CA VAL A 183 1.69 20.92 24.80
C VAL A 183 2.49 19.63 24.82
N GLU A 184 3.43 19.46 25.76
CA GLU A 184 4.22 18.23 25.93
C GLU A 184 3.35 17.02 26.34
N SER A 185 2.36 17.22 27.20
CA SER A 185 1.40 16.19 27.62
C SER A 185 0.49 15.76 26.47
N GLU A 186 -0.05 16.71 25.71
CA GLU A 186 -0.88 16.40 24.53
C GLU A 186 -0.07 15.75 23.39
N LEU A 187 1.18 16.19 23.16
CA LEU A 187 2.08 15.53 22.21
C LEU A 187 2.42 14.11 22.68
N ALA A 188 2.68 13.92 23.98
CA ALA A 188 2.97 12.61 24.54
C ALA A 188 1.78 11.65 24.42
N ILE A 189 0.54 12.14 24.54
CA ILE A 189 -0.67 11.34 24.31
C ILE A 189 -0.83 10.98 22.81
N LYS A 190 -0.56 11.91 21.90
CA LYS A 190 -0.65 11.67 20.44
C LYS A 190 0.50 10.83 19.86
N ALA A 191 1.67 10.84 20.49
CA ALA A 191 2.89 10.18 20.03
C ALA A 191 3.34 9.01 20.93
N ASN A 192 2.54 8.57 21.90
CA ASN A 192 2.88 7.40 22.71
C ASN A 192 2.99 6.18 21.79
N SER A 193 4.20 5.61 21.68
CA SER A 193 4.47 4.40 20.91
C SER A 193 3.50 3.29 21.26
N THR A 194 3.07 3.21 22.52
CA THR A 194 2.08 2.22 22.99
C THR A 194 0.73 2.34 22.30
N ASP A 195 0.25 3.56 22.01
CA ASP A 195 -1.05 3.78 21.35
C ASP A 195 -0.94 3.65 19.83
N ILE A 196 0.21 4.02 19.25
CA ILE A 196 0.55 3.73 17.86
C ILE A 196 0.63 2.21 17.65
N ASP A 197 1.30 1.49 18.55
CA ASP A 197 1.44 0.03 18.53
C ASP A 197 0.09 -0.66 18.74
N LYS A 198 -0.77 -0.16 19.63
CA LYS A 198 -2.16 -0.65 19.77
C LYS A 198 -2.99 -0.41 18.51
N LYS A 199 -2.91 0.77 17.89
CA LYS A 199 -3.61 1.06 16.62
C LYS A 199 -3.08 0.20 15.48
N LEU A 200 -1.76 -0.01 15.39
CA LEU A 200 -1.14 -0.95 14.42
C LEU A 200 -1.61 -2.38 14.67
N ALA A 201 -1.67 -2.81 15.93
CA ALA A 201 -2.17 -4.14 16.32
C ALA A 201 -3.65 -4.35 15.98
N THR A 202 -4.46 -3.28 15.90
CA THR A 202 -5.86 -3.35 15.42
C THR A 202 -6.03 -3.21 13.90
N LYS A 203 -4.99 -2.74 13.18
CA LYS A 203 -5.00 -2.58 11.71
C LYS A 203 -4.44 -3.81 10.98
N ALA A 204 -3.60 -4.57 11.64
CA ALA A 204 -3.13 -5.87 11.18
C ALA A 204 -3.90 -6.96 11.94
N ASN A 205 -4.98 -7.47 11.35
CA ASN A 205 -5.55 -8.72 11.86
C ASN A 205 -4.43 -9.77 11.80
N SER A 206 -4.12 -10.40 12.92
CA SER A 206 -3.10 -11.46 13.00
C SER A 206 -3.45 -12.69 12.12
N SER A 207 -4.69 -12.72 11.59
CA SER A 207 -5.17 -13.68 10.60
C SER A 207 -4.77 -13.36 9.16
N ASP A 208 -4.45 -12.10 8.85
CA ASP A 208 -4.32 -11.61 7.46
C ASP A 208 -2.86 -11.39 7.05
N VAL A 209 -1.92 -11.50 7.99
CA VAL A 209 -0.48 -11.35 7.76
C VAL A 209 0.28 -12.49 8.42
N TYR A 210 1.09 -13.21 7.63
CA TYR A 210 1.98 -14.23 8.16
C TYR A 210 3.10 -13.58 8.98
N THR A 211 3.25 -14.01 10.23
CA THR A 211 4.43 -13.69 11.02
C THR A 211 5.68 -14.21 10.32
N LYS A 212 6.82 -13.53 10.52
CA LYS A 212 8.11 -14.01 9.99
C LYS A 212 8.36 -15.48 10.34
N LYS A 213 7.97 -15.90 11.55
CA LYS A 213 8.07 -17.31 11.97
C LYS A 213 7.18 -18.25 11.14
N GLN A 214 5.93 -17.88 10.85
CA GLN A 214 5.05 -18.70 9.99
C GLN A 214 5.62 -18.85 8.57
N VAL A 215 6.21 -17.79 8.02
CA VAL A 215 6.88 -17.84 6.71
C VAL A 215 8.14 -18.72 6.76
N ASP A 216 8.97 -18.54 7.79
CA ASP A 216 10.21 -19.31 7.97
C ASP A 216 9.91 -20.80 8.20
N ASP A 217 8.88 -21.13 8.99
CA ASP A 217 8.43 -22.50 9.24
C ASP A 217 7.82 -23.14 7.98
N ALA A 218 7.09 -22.37 7.16
CA ALA A 218 6.55 -22.83 5.88
C ALA A 218 7.65 -23.12 4.85
N PHE A 219 8.66 -22.25 4.74
CA PHE A 219 9.81 -22.51 3.88
C PHE A 219 10.62 -23.71 4.37
N SER A 220 10.87 -23.82 5.67
CA SER A 220 11.57 -24.98 6.24
C SER A 220 10.82 -26.29 5.99
N SER A 221 9.48 -26.28 6.11
CA SER A 221 8.64 -27.46 5.84
C SER A 221 8.60 -27.83 4.36
N ARG A 222 8.56 -26.83 3.46
CA ARG A 222 8.66 -27.03 2.02
C ARG A 222 10.02 -27.63 1.66
N ASP A 223 11.10 -27.06 2.19
CA ASP A 223 12.46 -27.50 1.89
C ASP A 223 12.71 -28.91 2.44
N ALA A 224 12.18 -29.25 3.63
CA ALA A 224 12.19 -30.62 4.15
C ALA A 224 11.36 -31.58 3.29
N THR A 225 10.18 -31.16 2.81
CA THR A 225 9.34 -31.99 1.91
C THR A 225 10.02 -32.24 0.58
N ILE A 226 10.64 -31.21 -0.01
CA ILE A 226 11.44 -31.33 -1.24
C ILE A 226 12.63 -32.27 -1.02
N ALA A 227 13.34 -32.13 0.11
CA ALA A 227 14.44 -33.01 0.47
C ALA A 227 13.99 -34.48 0.63
N THR A 228 12.80 -34.73 1.16
CA THR A 228 12.25 -36.10 1.28
C THR A 228 11.64 -36.66 -0.02
N LYS A 229 11.21 -35.81 -0.97
CA LYS A 229 10.70 -36.24 -2.28
C LYS A 229 11.80 -36.41 -3.34
N ALA A 230 12.94 -35.76 -3.14
CA ALA A 230 14.15 -35.94 -3.93
C ALA A 230 15.15 -36.79 -3.13
N ASP A 231 14.76 -38.01 -2.79
CA ASP A 231 15.70 -38.96 -2.22
C ASP A 231 16.77 -39.20 -3.29
N LYS A 232 17.93 -38.56 -3.13
CA LYS A 232 19.01 -38.60 -4.14
C LYS A 232 19.34 -40.05 -4.49
N ALA A 233 19.25 -40.95 -3.51
CA ALA A 233 19.40 -42.39 -3.72
C ALA A 233 18.32 -42.99 -4.64
N THR A 234 17.05 -42.58 -4.50
CA THR A 234 15.95 -43.04 -5.37
C THR A 234 16.08 -42.47 -6.77
N VAL A 235 16.40 -41.17 -6.92
CA VAL A 235 16.61 -40.55 -8.23
C VAL A 235 17.85 -41.13 -8.91
N ASP A 236 18.96 -41.31 -8.19
CA ASP A 236 20.18 -41.95 -8.72
C ASP A 236 19.93 -43.44 -9.05
N ALA A 237 19.10 -44.14 -8.28
CA ALA A 237 18.72 -45.53 -8.55
C ALA A 237 17.81 -45.65 -9.79
N GLU A 238 16.86 -44.73 -10.00
CA GLU A 238 16.04 -44.68 -11.22
C GLU A 238 16.85 -44.25 -12.43
N ILE A 239 17.74 -43.25 -12.30
CA ILE A 239 18.68 -42.84 -13.36
C ILE A 239 19.63 -44.00 -13.72
N SER A 240 20.11 -44.77 -12.75
CA SER A 240 20.98 -45.93 -13.00
C SER A 240 20.25 -47.11 -13.67
N LYS A 241 18.92 -47.14 -13.65
CA LYS A 241 18.09 -48.11 -14.39
C LYS A 241 17.88 -47.70 -15.85
N ILE A 242 18.12 -46.43 -16.19
CA ILE A 242 18.08 -45.96 -17.56
C ILE A 242 19.37 -46.44 -18.24
N ASP A 243 19.22 -47.43 -19.10
CA ASP A 243 20.29 -47.83 -20.01
C ASP A 243 20.50 -46.70 -21.03
N PHE A 244 21.54 -45.88 -20.81
CA PHE A 244 21.90 -44.81 -21.74
C PHE A 244 22.65 -45.33 -22.98
N THR A 245 22.94 -46.62 -23.11
CA THR A 245 23.62 -47.18 -24.31
C THR A 245 22.89 -46.93 -25.65
N PRO A 246 21.55 -46.76 -25.74
CA PRO A 246 20.88 -46.37 -26.99
C PRO A 246 21.13 -44.91 -27.38
N TYR A 247 21.43 -44.04 -26.40
CA TYR A 247 21.70 -42.60 -26.60
C TYR A 247 23.20 -42.28 -26.64
N ALA A 248 24.02 -43.13 -26.04
CA ALA A 248 25.46 -43.21 -26.29
C ALA A 248 25.69 -43.87 -27.65
N LYS A 249 25.24 -43.23 -28.74
CA LYS A 249 25.71 -43.56 -30.08
C LYS A 249 27.16 -43.09 -30.21
N THR A 250 28.07 -43.83 -29.58
CA THR A 250 29.49 -43.82 -29.90
C THR A 250 29.69 -44.00 -31.40
N ALA A 251 28.77 -44.65 -32.12
CA ALA A 251 28.77 -44.74 -33.57
C ALA A 251 28.60 -43.39 -34.29
N ASP A 252 27.69 -42.50 -33.85
CA ASP A 252 27.47 -41.21 -34.52
C ASP A 252 28.60 -40.23 -34.18
N VAL A 253 29.08 -40.22 -32.93
CA VAL A 253 30.24 -39.43 -32.49
C VAL A 253 31.53 -39.94 -33.15
N ASN A 254 31.77 -41.24 -33.20
CA ASN A 254 32.93 -41.81 -33.89
C ASN A 254 32.83 -41.60 -35.41
N LYS A 255 31.64 -41.54 -35.99
CA LYS A 255 31.44 -41.22 -37.41
C LYS A 255 31.75 -39.75 -37.69
N GLU A 256 31.32 -38.81 -36.84
CA GLU A 256 31.74 -37.40 -36.97
C GLU A 256 33.24 -37.21 -36.73
N ILE A 257 33.81 -37.82 -35.68
CA ILE A 257 35.26 -37.80 -35.40
C ILE A 257 36.03 -38.38 -36.57
N LYS A 258 35.58 -39.51 -37.13
CA LYS A 258 36.19 -40.12 -38.31
C LYS A 258 36.05 -39.22 -39.54
N THR A 259 34.92 -38.54 -39.73
CA THR A 259 34.72 -37.61 -40.85
C THR A 259 35.66 -36.41 -40.76
N VAL A 260 35.84 -35.85 -39.56
CA VAL A 260 36.80 -34.75 -39.29
C VAL A 260 38.25 -35.24 -39.44
N THR A 261 38.56 -36.44 -38.96
CA THR A 261 39.88 -37.07 -39.08
C THR A 261 40.23 -37.39 -40.54
N ASP A 262 39.28 -37.92 -41.30
CA ASP A 262 39.44 -38.22 -42.73
C ASP A 262 39.58 -36.91 -43.53
N LEU A 263 38.82 -35.85 -43.21
CA LEU A 263 38.97 -34.54 -43.85
C LEU A 263 40.33 -33.90 -43.55
N ALA A 264 40.80 -33.99 -42.31
CA ALA A 264 42.15 -33.56 -41.93
C ALA A 264 43.22 -34.35 -42.70
N ASN A 265 43.10 -35.67 -42.76
CA ASN A 265 44.04 -36.53 -43.48
C ASN A 265 44.02 -36.32 -45.00
N THR A 266 42.86 -35.98 -45.59
CA THR A 266 42.73 -35.70 -47.03
C THR A 266 43.32 -34.33 -47.39
N LYS A 267 43.35 -33.38 -46.46
CA LYS A 267 43.94 -32.04 -46.64
C LYS A 267 45.44 -31.96 -46.32
N VAL A 268 45.98 -32.96 -45.64
CA VAL A 268 47.41 -33.12 -45.35
C VAL A 268 48.14 -33.98 -46.41
N GLY A 269 47.41 -34.52 -47.41
CA GLY A 269 47.94 -35.42 -48.43
C GLY A 269 48.51 -34.74 -49.68
N ALA A 270 49.72 -35.16 -50.07
CA ALA A 270 50.44 -34.96 -51.34
C ALA A 270 50.90 -33.53 -51.74
N ASP A 271 50.24 -32.45 -51.35
CA ASP A 271 50.61 -31.11 -51.84
C ASP A 271 51.67 -30.38 -51.00
N TYR A 272 51.95 -30.86 -49.79
CA TYR A 272 52.74 -30.14 -48.77
C TYR A 272 54.04 -30.84 -48.32
N SER A 273 54.45 -31.92 -48.98
CA SER A 273 55.77 -32.54 -48.80
C SER A 273 56.29 -33.09 -50.13
N TYR A 274 57.61 -33.10 -50.33
CA TYR A 274 58.19 -33.83 -51.45
C TYR A 274 58.08 -35.34 -51.18
N SER A 275 57.63 -36.10 -52.18
CA SER A 275 57.86 -37.54 -52.15
C SER A 275 59.36 -37.82 -52.11
N LYS A 276 59.76 -38.98 -51.58
CA LYS A 276 61.18 -39.34 -51.46
C LYS A 276 61.94 -39.19 -52.79
N ALA A 277 61.35 -39.62 -53.90
CA ALA A 277 61.94 -39.48 -55.23
C ALA A 277 62.14 -38.01 -55.67
N GLN A 278 61.18 -37.13 -55.37
CA GLN A 278 61.29 -35.70 -55.69
C GLN A 278 62.32 -34.97 -54.81
N LEU A 279 62.41 -35.38 -53.54
CA LEU A 279 63.40 -34.84 -52.61
C LEU A 279 64.81 -35.23 -53.05
N ASP A 280 65.00 -36.50 -53.43
CA ASP A 280 66.28 -37.03 -53.91
C ASP A 280 66.73 -36.31 -55.20
N GLU A 281 65.81 -36.07 -56.14
CA GLU A 281 66.09 -35.35 -57.39
C GLU A 281 66.49 -33.88 -57.14
N LYS A 282 65.79 -33.20 -56.23
CA LYS A 282 66.10 -31.82 -55.85
C LYS A 282 67.39 -31.68 -55.04
N LEU A 283 67.70 -32.66 -54.19
CA LEU A 283 68.95 -32.69 -53.43
C LEU A 283 70.14 -32.95 -54.37
N LEU A 284 69.94 -33.78 -55.40
CA LEU A 284 70.96 -34.05 -56.42
C LEU A 284 71.24 -32.83 -57.31
N ALA A 285 70.27 -31.93 -57.48
CA ALA A 285 70.42 -30.69 -58.24
C ALA A 285 71.15 -29.58 -57.49
N LEU A 286 71.51 -29.78 -56.22
CA LEU A 286 72.33 -28.84 -55.46
C LEU A 286 73.76 -28.82 -55.99
N SER A 287 74.26 -27.62 -56.25
CA SER A 287 75.69 -27.41 -56.49
C SER A 287 76.35 -26.85 -55.23
N THR A 288 77.65 -27.08 -55.11
CA THR A 288 78.49 -26.45 -54.09
C THR A 288 79.43 -25.45 -54.76
N ASP A 289 79.81 -24.41 -54.03
CA ASP A 289 80.93 -23.56 -54.42
C ASP A 289 82.27 -24.32 -54.33
N THR A 290 83.36 -23.65 -54.72
CA THR A 290 84.71 -24.24 -54.70
C THR A 290 85.18 -24.66 -53.31
N ASN A 291 84.50 -24.25 -52.24
CA ASN A 291 84.79 -24.62 -50.85
C ASN A 291 83.84 -25.70 -50.33
N GLY A 292 82.99 -26.28 -51.19
CA GLY A 292 82.06 -27.33 -50.83
C GLY A 292 80.79 -26.83 -50.13
N LYS A 293 80.48 -25.53 -50.16
CA LYS A 293 79.26 -24.98 -49.52
C LYS A 293 78.16 -24.79 -50.55
N VAL A 294 76.95 -25.24 -50.22
CA VAL A 294 75.74 -24.96 -51.00
C VAL A 294 75.31 -23.52 -50.75
N SER A 295 74.86 -22.80 -51.79
CA SER A 295 74.44 -21.40 -51.64
C SER A 295 73.19 -21.28 -50.75
N ALA A 296 73.12 -20.21 -49.97
CA ALA A 296 71.95 -19.92 -49.13
C ALA A 296 70.67 -19.77 -49.96
N ASP A 297 70.77 -19.29 -51.20
CA ASP A 297 69.63 -19.15 -52.11
C ASP A 297 69.12 -20.52 -52.57
N GLN A 298 70.01 -21.48 -52.83
CA GLN A 298 69.64 -22.85 -53.19
C GLN A 298 68.97 -23.57 -52.02
N VAL A 299 69.48 -23.37 -50.80
CA VAL A 299 68.86 -23.90 -49.57
C VAL A 299 67.49 -23.24 -49.33
N THR A 300 67.36 -21.95 -49.58
CA THR A 300 66.10 -21.21 -49.41
C THR A 300 65.05 -21.65 -50.43
N ALA A 301 65.45 -21.88 -51.69
CA ALA A 301 64.54 -22.36 -52.74
C ALA A 301 64.01 -23.78 -52.47
N LEU A 302 64.82 -24.66 -51.87
CA LEU A 302 64.40 -26.00 -51.43
C LEU A 302 63.33 -25.97 -50.33
N ILE A 303 63.38 -24.96 -49.46
CA ILE A 303 62.50 -24.84 -48.29
C ILE A 303 61.17 -24.14 -48.65
N ALA A 304 61.18 -23.20 -49.60
CA ALA A 304 60.03 -22.33 -49.89
C ALA A 304 58.89 -22.99 -50.68
N ASP A 305 59.14 -24.09 -51.38
CA ASP A 305 58.24 -24.61 -52.42
C ASP A 305 57.07 -25.48 -51.88
N LYS A 306 57.18 -26.00 -50.64
CA LYS A 306 56.21 -26.99 -50.11
C LYS A 306 55.75 -26.77 -48.66
N ALA A 307 56.29 -25.80 -47.93
CA ALA A 307 55.84 -25.47 -46.57
C ALA A 307 55.75 -23.95 -46.35
N ASN A 308 54.71 -23.31 -46.90
CA ASN A 308 54.44 -21.91 -46.63
C ASN A 308 53.65 -21.76 -45.32
N LYS A 309 54.23 -21.05 -44.33
CA LYS A 309 53.59 -20.73 -43.04
C LYS A 309 52.19 -20.12 -43.23
N THR A 310 51.99 -19.33 -44.29
CA THR A 310 50.70 -18.70 -44.60
C THR A 310 49.59 -19.72 -44.86
N ASP A 311 49.90 -20.88 -45.44
CA ASP A 311 48.89 -21.90 -45.74
C ASP A 311 48.53 -22.73 -44.51
N VAL A 312 49.51 -23.01 -43.63
CA VAL A 312 49.26 -23.64 -42.33
C VAL A 312 48.41 -22.73 -41.44
N ASP A 313 48.72 -21.43 -41.41
CA ASP A 313 47.94 -20.44 -40.66
C ASP A 313 46.50 -20.31 -41.23
N LYS A 314 46.33 -20.44 -42.55
CA LYS A 314 45.00 -20.47 -43.20
C LYS A 314 44.20 -21.71 -42.81
N GLN A 315 44.82 -22.90 -42.78
CA GLN A 315 44.13 -24.13 -42.35
C GLN A 315 43.74 -24.09 -40.87
N ILE A 316 44.61 -23.55 -40.00
CA ILE A 316 44.28 -23.35 -38.58
C ILE A 316 43.12 -22.38 -38.43
N LYS A 317 43.08 -21.31 -39.24
CA LYS A 317 41.97 -20.36 -39.25
C LYS A 317 40.67 -21.00 -39.73
N ASP A 318 40.68 -21.77 -40.83
CA ASP A 318 39.49 -22.44 -41.35
C ASP A 318 38.93 -23.47 -40.34
N ILE A 319 39.80 -24.17 -39.60
CA ILE A 319 39.40 -25.07 -38.51
C ILE A 319 38.78 -24.27 -37.34
N ASN A 320 39.41 -23.18 -36.93
CA ASN A 320 38.90 -22.33 -35.85
C ASN A 320 37.55 -21.70 -36.22
N ASP A 321 37.38 -21.24 -37.46
CA ASP A 321 36.13 -20.65 -37.95
C ASP A 321 35.02 -21.71 -38.02
N ALA A 322 35.31 -22.95 -38.44
CA ALA A 322 34.35 -24.05 -38.44
C ALA A 322 33.93 -24.47 -37.02
N VAL A 323 34.86 -24.48 -36.07
CA VAL A 323 34.58 -24.73 -34.64
C VAL A 323 33.75 -23.59 -34.05
N ALA A 324 34.08 -22.33 -34.36
CA ALA A 324 33.33 -21.15 -33.92
C ALA A 324 31.90 -21.14 -34.47
N THR A 325 31.70 -21.50 -35.74
CA THR A 325 30.37 -21.57 -36.38
C THR A 325 29.48 -22.67 -35.78
N LYS A 326 30.07 -23.77 -35.27
CA LYS A 326 29.34 -24.79 -34.49
C LYS A 326 29.11 -24.38 -33.03
N ALA A 327 30.00 -23.59 -32.44
CA ALA A 327 29.87 -23.08 -31.07
C ALA A 327 28.84 -21.94 -30.95
N ASP A 328 28.69 -21.08 -31.96
CA ASP A 328 27.69 -19.98 -31.98
C ASP A 328 26.24 -20.50 -32.11
N GLN A 329 26.03 -21.74 -32.57
CA GLN A 329 24.72 -22.39 -32.49
C GLN A 329 24.36 -22.85 -31.06
N ALA A 330 25.33 -22.86 -30.13
CA ALA A 330 25.15 -23.41 -28.78
C ALA A 330 24.98 -22.35 -27.68
N THR A 331 25.08 -21.04 -27.95
CA THR A 331 25.12 -20.03 -26.87
C THR A 331 23.95 -19.07 -26.75
N THR A 332 22.92 -19.10 -27.59
CA THR A 332 21.66 -18.40 -27.25
C THR A 332 20.48 -18.91 -28.07
N TYR A 333 19.66 -19.78 -27.49
CA TYR A 333 18.28 -19.89 -27.95
C TYR A 333 17.52 -18.67 -27.41
N SER A 334 16.87 -17.90 -28.27
CA SER A 334 15.92 -16.90 -27.78
C SER A 334 14.77 -17.63 -27.07
N LYS A 335 14.09 -16.97 -26.14
CA LYS A 335 12.90 -17.54 -25.47
C LYS A 335 11.91 -18.09 -26.52
N THR A 336 11.77 -17.43 -27.66
CA THR A 336 10.94 -17.88 -28.78
C THR A 336 11.45 -19.15 -29.47
N ASP A 337 12.75 -19.38 -29.54
CA ASP A 337 13.34 -20.58 -30.12
C ASP A 337 13.31 -21.76 -29.14
N VAL A 338 13.50 -21.50 -27.84
CA VAL A 338 13.23 -22.47 -26.78
C VAL A 338 11.76 -22.86 -26.76
N ASP A 339 10.87 -21.87 -26.86
CA ASP A 339 9.43 -22.09 -26.88
C ASP A 339 8.99 -22.78 -28.19
N LYS A 340 9.67 -22.58 -29.33
CA LYS A 340 9.45 -23.36 -30.58
C LYS A 340 9.92 -24.82 -30.46
N LEU A 341 11.04 -25.06 -29.78
CA LEU A 341 11.55 -26.41 -29.54
C LEU A 341 10.74 -27.15 -28.47
N LEU A 342 10.23 -26.43 -27.45
CA LEU A 342 9.28 -26.96 -26.47
C LEU A 342 7.92 -27.20 -27.10
N SER A 343 7.40 -26.27 -27.91
CA SER A 343 6.10 -26.47 -28.59
C SER A 343 6.14 -27.59 -29.64
N ALA A 344 7.29 -27.86 -30.26
CA ALA A 344 7.49 -29.05 -31.09
C ALA A 344 7.64 -30.36 -30.28
N LYS A 345 7.85 -30.27 -28.96
CA LYS A 345 7.93 -31.40 -28.00
C LYS A 345 6.65 -31.56 -27.15
N ASP A 346 5.85 -30.49 -27.06
CA ASP A 346 4.51 -30.41 -26.47
C ASP A 346 3.42 -30.75 -27.49
N ASP A 347 3.80 -31.06 -28.73
CA ASP A 347 2.89 -31.68 -29.67
C ASP A 347 2.54 -33.07 -29.13
N THR A 348 1.38 -33.16 -28.48
CA THR A 348 0.80 -34.41 -27.99
C THR A 348 0.79 -35.48 -29.08
N THR A 349 0.82 -35.09 -30.35
CA THR A 349 0.93 -35.99 -31.50
C THR A 349 2.30 -36.67 -31.65
N ASP A 350 3.44 -36.05 -31.27
CA ASP A 350 4.79 -36.68 -31.27
C ASP A 350 5.01 -37.56 -30.04
N VAL A 351 4.51 -37.11 -28.87
CA VAL A 351 4.52 -37.91 -27.65
C VAL A 351 3.59 -39.11 -27.79
N ASP A 352 2.38 -38.94 -28.34
CA ASP A 352 1.46 -40.03 -28.67
C ASP A 352 2.01 -40.89 -29.80
N ALA A 353 2.71 -40.35 -30.80
CA ALA A 353 3.37 -41.16 -31.82
C ALA A 353 4.53 -41.98 -31.24
N LYS A 354 5.31 -41.44 -30.30
CA LYS A 354 6.38 -42.18 -29.60
C LYS A 354 5.84 -43.17 -28.60
N ILE A 355 4.80 -42.84 -27.84
CA ILE A 355 4.09 -43.77 -26.95
C ILE A 355 3.42 -44.85 -27.80
N LYS A 356 2.81 -44.50 -28.94
CA LYS A 356 2.27 -45.47 -29.90
C LYS A 356 3.37 -46.30 -30.53
N THR A 357 4.55 -45.75 -30.83
CA THR A 357 5.69 -46.53 -31.34
C THR A 357 6.26 -47.45 -30.26
N VAL A 358 6.33 -47.02 -29.00
CA VAL A 358 6.74 -47.84 -27.85
C VAL A 358 5.68 -48.89 -27.51
N THR A 359 4.41 -48.56 -27.64
CA THR A 359 3.26 -49.47 -27.47
C THR A 359 3.19 -50.46 -28.63
N ASP A 360 3.42 -50.02 -29.86
CA ASP A 360 3.51 -50.87 -31.05
C ASP A 360 4.77 -51.73 -31.01
N LEU A 361 5.90 -51.24 -30.49
CA LEU A 361 7.13 -52.02 -30.30
C LEU A 361 6.99 -53.03 -29.14
N ALA A 362 6.30 -52.66 -28.06
CA ALA A 362 5.92 -53.56 -26.97
C ALA A 362 4.93 -54.62 -27.45
N ASN A 363 3.95 -54.25 -28.28
CA ASN A 363 2.97 -55.15 -28.90
C ASN A 363 3.57 -55.99 -30.03
N THR A 364 4.61 -55.50 -30.72
CA THR A 364 5.37 -56.26 -31.73
C THR A 364 6.34 -57.23 -31.05
N LYS A 365 6.92 -56.86 -29.90
CA LYS A 365 7.75 -57.75 -29.07
C LYS A 365 6.92 -58.74 -28.24
N ALA A 366 5.64 -58.44 -28.01
CA ALA A 366 4.62 -59.32 -27.43
C ALA A 366 3.65 -59.91 -28.48
N SER A 367 3.99 -59.81 -29.77
CA SER A 367 3.10 -60.29 -30.83
C SER A 367 2.92 -61.81 -30.73
N GLN A 368 1.73 -62.27 -31.08
CA GLN A 368 1.39 -63.67 -31.25
C GLN A 368 2.46 -64.42 -32.09
N ASP A 369 3.21 -63.73 -32.96
CA ASP A 369 4.36 -64.28 -33.71
C ASP A 369 5.59 -64.63 -32.86
N SER A 370 5.89 -63.91 -31.78
CA SER A 370 7.00 -64.28 -30.87
C SER A 370 6.60 -65.42 -29.95
N LEU A 371 5.33 -65.47 -29.53
CA LEU A 371 4.74 -66.61 -28.81
C LEU A 371 4.55 -67.83 -29.73
N ASN A 372 4.20 -67.63 -31.00
CA ASN A 372 4.10 -68.67 -32.02
C ASN A 372 5.49 -69.12 -32.49
N LYS A 373 6.51 -68.26 -32.51
CA LYS A 373 7.91 -68.67 -32.74
C LYS A 373 8.48 -69.41 -31.55
N LEU A 374 8.15 -69.03 -30.32
CA LEU A 374 8.53 -69.79 -29.13
C LEU A 374 7.78 -71.13 -29.07
N SER A 375 6.48 -71.15 -29.40
CA SER A 375 5.69 -72.36 -29.55
C SER A 375 6.23 -73.23 -30.68
N GLN A 376 6.51 -72.68 -31.87
CA GLN A 376 7.12 -73.41 -32.98
C GLN A 376 8.54 -73.88 -32.67
N THR A 377 9.34 -73.14 -31.89
CA THR A 377 10.69 -73.55 -31.44
C THR A 377 10.63 -74.62 -30.36
N VAL A 378 9.59 -74.60 -29.52
CA VAL A 378 9.30 -75.67 -28.55
C VAL A 378 8.73 -76.89 -29.26
N ASP A 379 7.89 -76.73 -30.28
CA ASP A 379 7.30 -77.80 -31.09
C ASP A 379 8.31 -78.42 -32.07
N THR A 380 9.32 -77.68 -32.54
CA THR A 380 10.47 -78.20 -33.33
C THR A 380 11.68 -78.65 -32.49
N LYS A 381 11.62 -78.49 -31.16
CA LYS A 381 12.55 -79.14 -30.23
C LYS A 381 11.93 -80.29 -29.44
N ALA A 382 10.60 -80.43 -29.46
CA ALA A 382 9.84 -81.48 -28.79
C ALA A 382 9.10 -82.40 -29.77
N ASP A 383 9.26 -82.21 -31.09
CA ASP A 383 8.84 -83.16 -32.09
C ASP A 383 9.66 -84.45 -31.96
N LYS A 384 8.94 -85.57 -31.83
CA LYS A 384 9.51 -86.90 -31.58
C LYS A 384 10.67 -87.22 -32.54
N ALA A 385 10.60 -86.78 -33.80
CA ALA A 385 11.65 -86.99 -34.79
C ALA A 385 12.95 -86.22 -34.47
N THR A 386 12.88 -85.01 -33.91
CA THR A 386 14.05 -84.19 -33.55
C THR A 386 14.66 -84.65 -32.23
N VAL A 387 13.83 -85.04 -31.26
CA VAL A 387 14.29 -85.67 -30.01
C VAL A 387 14.94 -87.02 -30.29
N ASP A 388 14.36 -87.85 -31.16
CA ASP A 388 14.95 -89.11 -31.62
C ASP A 388 16.26 -88.87 -32.41
N ALA A 389 16.35 -87.77 -33.20
CA ALA A 389 17.56 -87.40 -33.92
C ALA A 389 18.68 -86.84 -33.02
N GLU A 390 18.35 -86.08 -31.97
CA GLU A 390 19.33 -85.62 -30.97
C GLU A 390 19.78 -86.76 -30.05
N ILE A 391 18.87 -87.67 -29.65
CA ILE A 391 19.23 -88.91 -28.94
C ILE A 391 20.12 -89.80 -29.83
N GLY A 392 19.86 -89.86 -31.14
CA GLY A 392 20.71 -90.57 -32.10
C GLY A 392 22.07 -89.92 -32.38
N LYS A 393 22.24 -88.62 -32.07
CA LYS A 393 23.53 -87.89 -32.11
C LYS A 393 24.33 -88.02 -30.83
N ILE A 394 23.72 -88.50 -29.74
CA ILE A 394 24.47 -88.88 -28.54
C ILE A 394 25.31 -90.09 -28.94
N ASP A 395 26.59 -89.84 -29.17
CA ASP A 395 27.55 -90.90 -29.35
C ASP A 395 27.71 -91.63 -28.01
N PHE A 396 27.01 -92.74 -27.87
CA PHE A 396 27.15 -93.63 -26.73
C PHE A 396 28.49 -94.38 -26.76
N THR A 397 29.36 -94.23 -27.75
CA THR A 397 30.65 -94.94 -27.88
C THR A 397 31.65 -94.77 -26.70
N PRO A 398 31.60 -93.71 -25.85
CA PRO A 398 32.34 -93.69 -24.58
C PRO A 398 31.75 -94.63 -23.50
N TYR A 399 30.46 -94.97 -23.60
CA TYR A 399 29.74 -95.91 -22.73
C TYR A 399 29.48 -97.27 -23.40
N ALA A 400 29.57 -97.33 -24.72
CA ALA A 400 29.60 -98.51 -25.56
C ALA A 400 31.06 -98.79 -25.88
N LYS A 401 31.78 -99.36 -24.91
CA LYS A 401 33.02 -100.11 -25.16
C LYS A 401 32.67 -101.33 -26.05
N THR A 402 32.51 -101.08 -27.34
CA THR A 402 32.39 -102.08 -28.41
C THR A 402 33.73 -102.75 -28.74
N VAL A 403 34.70 -102.71 -27.82
CA VAL A 403 35.98 -103.43 -27.95
C VAL A 403 36.13 -104.55 -26.90
N ASP A 404 35.25 -104.64 -25.88
CA ASP A 404 35.32 -105.73 -24.87
C ASP A 404 34.15 -106.72 -24.94
N VAL A 405 33.10 -106.45 -25.74
CA VAL A 405 31.95 -107.35 -25.89
C VAL A 405 32.18 -108.40 -26.99
N ASP A 406 32.75 -108.02 -28.14
CA ASP A 406 33.07 -109.00 -29.21
C ASP A 406 34.19 -109.98 -28.82
N SER A 407 35.09 -109.58 -27.92
CA SER A 407 36.11 -110.46 -27.34
C SER A 407 35.52 -111.47 -26.34
N LYS A 408 34.39 -111.16 -25.69
CA LYS A 408 33.76 -112.02 -24.67
C LYS A 408 32.62 -112.87 -25.21
N VAL A 409 31.95 -112.44 -26.28
CA VAL A 409 30.96 -113.25 -27.02
C VAL A 409 31.65 -114.47 -27.66
N LYS A 410 32.92 -114.34 -28.08
CA LYS A 410 33.71 -115.47 -28.61
C LYS A 410 34.16 -116.49 -27.55
N THR A 411 34.05 -116.18 -26.25
CA THR A 411 34.39 -117.12 -25.15
C THR A 411 33.18 -117.77 -24.48
N VAL A 412 31.96 -117.31 -24.74
CA VAL A 412 30.73 -117.95 -24.22
C VAL A 412 30.23 -119.05 -25.16
N THR A 413 30.57 -119.01 -26.45
CA THR A 413 30.28 -120.11 -27.39
C THR A 413 31.04 -121.39 -27.05
N ASP A 414 32.17 -121.32 -26.34
CA ASP A 414 32.99 -122.49 -25.98
C ASP A 414 32.68 -123.07 -24.57
N LEU A 415 31.77 -122.46 -23.80
CA LEU A 415 31.47 -122.87 -22.40
C LEU A 415 30.01 -123.24 -22.12
N ALA A 416 29.19 -123.51 -23.13
CA ALA A 416 27.80 -123.97 -22.97
C ALA A 416 27.59 -125.47 -23.33
N ASN A 417 28.64 -126.29 -23.19
CA ASN A 417 28.59 -127.75 -23.35
C ASN A 417 28.44 -128.51 -22.02
N THR A 418 27.75 -127.95 -21.03
CA THR A 418 27.41 -128.68 -19.81
C THR A 418 25.99 -128.40 -19.36
N LYS A 419 25.12 -129.39 -19.63
CA LYS A 419 23.86 -129.74 -18.97
C LYS A 419 23.36 -128.75 -17.90
N ASP A 420 22.41 -127.91 -18.28
CA ASP A 420 21.20 -127.68 -17.47
C ASP A 420 20.05 -127.29 -18.40
N SER A 421 18.85 -127.80 -18.08
CA SER A 421 17.69 -127.82 -18.97
C SER A 421 17.18 -126.41 -19.28
N THR A 422 16.92 -126.15 -20.55
CA THR A 422 16.51 -124.86 -21.16
C THR A 422 15.33 -124.17 -20.46
N ALA A 423 14.50 -124.91 -19.71
CA ALA A 423 13.36 -124.36 -18.99
C ALA A 423 13.70 -123.51 -17.75
N ASP A 424 14.84 -123.76 -17.07
CA ASP A 424 15.21 -123.03 -15.83
C ASP A 424 15.83 -121.66 -16.13
N VAL A 425 16.54 -121.55 -17.25
CA VAL A 425 17.12 -120.29 -17.75
C VAL A 425 16.02 -119.36 -18.25
N ASP A 426 15.04 -119.88 -19.00
CA ASP A 426 13.89 -119.10 -19.45
C ASP A 426 13.02 -118.62 -18.28
N ALA A 427 12.85 -119.44 -17.23
CA ALA A 427 12.11 -119.04 -16.03
C ALA A 427 12.81 -117.93 -15.24
N LYS A 428 14.15 -117.97 -15.12
CA LYS A 428 14.93 -116.90 -14.45
C LYS A 428 15.02 -115.62 -15.29
N ILE A 429 15.13 -115.72 -16.62
CA ILE A 429 15.05 -114.56 -17.51
C ILE A 429 13.66 -113.93 -17.43
N LYS A 430 12.60 -114.75 -17.38
CA LYS A 430 11.23 -114.25 -17.20
C LYS A 430 11.03 -113.61 -15.83
N ASP A 431 11.53 -114.20 -14.74
CA ASP A 431 11.48 -113.61 -13.39
C ASP A 431 12.26 -112.29 -13.28
N VAL A 432 13.43 -112.19 -13.92
CA VAL A 432 14.18 -110.92 -14.01
C VAL A 432 13.46 -109.90 -14.89
N THR A 433 12.86 -110.32 -16.00
CA THR A 433 12.05 -109.45 -16.88
C THR A 433 10.80 -108.94 -16.16
N ASP A 434 10.14 -109.79 -15.38
CA ASP A 434 8.96 -109.45 -14.58
C ASP A 434 9.33 -108.57 -13.36
N LYS A 435 10.51 -108.77 -12.76
CA LYS A 435 11.07 -107.93 -11.67
C LYS A 435 11.60 -106.57 -12.14
N VAL A 436 12.06 -106.47 -13.38
CA VAL A 436 12.48 -105.21 -14.03
C VAL A 436 11.26 -104.40 -14.48
N ASN A 437 10.20 -105.07 -14.95
CA ASN A 437 8.94 -104.42 -15.32
C ASN A 437 8.10 -103.96 -14.11
N THR A 438 8.48 -104.31 -12.88
CA THR A 438 7.75 -103.94 -11.64
C THR A 438 8.45 -102.88 -10.78
N LYS A 439 9.56 -102.28 -11.25
CA LYS A 439 10.16 -101.13 -10.57
C LYS A 439 9.73 -99.82 -11.23
N ALA A 440 8.76 -99.19 -10.54
CA ALA A 440 8.00 -97.99 -10.86
C ALA A 440 6.83 -98.23 -11.81
N ASP A 441 5.66 -98.56 -11.23
CA ASP A 441 4.36 -98.51 -11.91
C ASP A 441 4.26 -97.22 -12.74
N GLN A 442 4.40 -97.34 -14.06
CA GLN A 442 4.20 -96.24 -15.01
C GLN A 442 2.82 -95.59 -14.74
N SER A 443 1.83 -96.38 -14.33
CA SER A 443 0.52 -95.91 -13.89
C SER A 443 0.58 -94.97 -12.67
N ASN A 444 1.40 -95.27 -11.67
CA ASN A 444 1.45 -94.50 -10.43
C ASN A 444 2.21 -93.18 -10.62
N VAL A 445 3.29 -93.20 -11.42
CA VAL A 445 4.00 -91.98 -11.84
C VAL A 445 3.11 -91.10 -12.72
N ASN A 446 2.38 -91.69 -13.68
CA ASN A 446 1.43 -90.95 -14.51
C ASN A 446 0.30 -90.33 -13.68
N ASN A 447 -0.21 -91.03 -12.66
CA ASN A 447 -1.23 -90.49 -11.75
C ASN A 447 -0.69 -89.31 -10.94
N GLN A 448 0.51 -89.40 -10.36
CA GLN A 448 1.13 -88.30 -9.62
C GLN A 448 1.41 -87.08 -10.51
N VAL A 449 1.85 -87.28 -11.75
CA VAL A 449 2.04 -86.20 -12.73
C VAL A 449 0.70 -85.56 -13.10
N GLN A 450 -0.36 -86.36 -13.27
CA GLN A 450 -1.69 -85.86 -13.56
C GLN A 450 -2.28 -85.08 -12.38
N ASP A 451 -2.07 -85.53 -11.15
CA ASP A 451 -2.47 -84.82 -9.93
C ASP A 451 -1.72 -83.49 -9.78
N ALA A 452 -0.42 -83.48 -10.02
CA ALA A 452 0.38 -82.25 -10.04
C ALA A 452 -0.09 -81.28 -11.13
N LYS A 453 -0.44 -81.78 -12.31
CA LYS A 453 -1.01 -80.98 -13.40
C LYS A 453 -2.37 -80.39 -13.02
N ASN A 454 -3.27 -81.19 -12.45
CA ASN A 454 -4.58 -80.75 -11.98
C ASN A 454 -4.44 -79.67 -10.88
N ALA A 455 -3.50 -79.83 -9.95
CA ALA A 455 -3.22 -78.86 -8.90
C ALA A 455 -2.63 -77.54 -9.46
N ALA A 456 -1.72 -77.63 -10.43
CA ALA A 456 -1.16 -76.46 -11.11
C ALA A 456 -2.23 -75.71 -11.91
N THR A 457 -3.08 -76.42 -12.66
CA THR A 457 -4.24 -75.84 -13.37
C THR A 457 -5.17 -75.15 -12.39
N SER A 458 -5.55 -75.81 -11.29
CA SER A 458 -6.43 -75.22 -10.27
C SER A 458 -5.84 -73.94 -9.66
N ARG A 459 -4.52 -73.91 -9.44
CA ARG A 459 -3.83 -72.73 -8.92
C ARG A 459 -3.74 -71.60 -9.95
N ALA A 460 -3.51 -71.93 -11.22
CA ALA A 460 -3.53 -70.97 -12.32
C ALA A 460 -4.93 -70.37 -12.51
N ASP A 461 -5.99 -71.19 -12.45
CA ASP A 461 -7.38 -70.73 -12.53
C ASP A 461 -7.74 -69.82 -11.34
N ASN A 462 -7.28 -70.17 -10.13
CA ASN A 462 -7.47 -69.32 -8.95
C ASN A 462 -6.75 -67.97 -9.08
N LEU A 463 -5.48 -67.97 -9.53
CA LEU A 463 -4.74 -66.73 -9.80
C LEU A 463 -5.41 -65.90 -10.90
N GLN A 464 -5.88 -66.55 -11.97
CA GLN A 464 -6.60 -65.87 -13.05
C GLN A 464 -7.90 -65.22 -12.54
N SER A 465 -8.64 -65.90 -11.67
CA SER A 465 -9.82 -65.35 -11.01
C SER A 465 -9.49 -64.12 -10.16
N GLN A 466 -8.43 -64.18 -9.34
CA GLN A 466 -7.97 -63.04 -8.54
C GLN A 466 -7.51 -61.87 -9.42
N VAL A 467 -6.78 -62.14 -10.51
CA VAL A 467 -6.36 -61.11 -11.48
C VAL A 467 -7.57 -60.47 -12.17
N ASN A 468 -8.58 -61.25 -12.53
CA ASN A 468 -9.81 -60.73 -13.13
C ASN A 468 -10.56 -59.78 -12.18
N ASN A 469 -10.56 -60.08 -10.88
CA ASN A 469 -11.15 -59.20 -9.85
C ASN A 469 -10.42 -57.85 -9.75
N LEU A 470 -9.09 -57.81 -9.97
CA LEU A 470 -8.30 -56.59 -9.98
C LEU A 470 -8.47 -55.76 -11.27
N LYS A 471 -8.86 -56.39 -12.38
CA LYS A 471 -9.09 -55.74 -13.68
C LYS A 471 -10.46 -55.03 -13.80
N GLY A 472 -11.26 -54.95 -12.73
CA GLY A 472 -12.56 -54.28 -12.76
C GLY A 472 -13.67 -55.06 -13.44
N ALA A 473 -13.54 -56.39 -13.55
CA ALA A 473 -14.59 -57.27 -14.08
C ALA A 473 -15.75 -57.54 -13.09
N ARG A 474 -15.82 -56.79 -11.97
CA ARG A 474 -16.81 -57.00 -10.91
C ARG A 474 -17.99 -56.07 -11.10
N THR A 475 -19.14 -56.62 -11.45
CA THR A 475 -20.41 -55.88 -11.48
C THR A 475 -21.13 -56.06 -10.15
N ALA A 476 -21.46 -54.95 -9.49
CA ALA A 476 -22.26 -54.92 -8.28
C ALA A 476 -23.63 -54.33 -8.61
N ASN A 477 -24.64 -55.19 -8.76
CA ASN A 477 -26.01 -54.78 -9.09
C ASN A 477 -26.85 -54.59 -7.82
N SER A 478 -27.39 -53.39 -7.63
CA SER A 478 -28.15 -52.97 -6.44
C SER A 478 -27.45 -53.28 -5.11
N PRO A 479 -26.16 -52.97 -4.94
CA PRO A 479 -25.42 -53.43 -3.78
C PRO A 479 -25.84 -52.71 -2.49
N ASP A 480 -25.65 -53.39 -1.36
CA ASP A 480 -25.44 -52.69 -0.10
C ASP A 480 -23.97 -52.29 -0.01
N PHE A 481 -23.71 -50.99 -0.11
CA PHE A 481 -22.34 -50.46 -0.12
C PHE A 481 -21.59 -50.79 1.18
N ASP A 482 -22.26 -51.06 2.30
CA ASP A 482 -21.60 -51.44 3.54
C ASP A 482 -21.04 -52.87 3.51
N SER A 483 -21.60 -53.73 2.65
CA SER A 483 -21.18 -55.12 2.48
C SER A 483 -19.99 -55.28 1.52
N LEU A 484 -19.75 -54.27 0.68
CA LEU A 484 -18.63 -54.27 -0.26
C LEU A 484 -17.34 -53.87 0.48
N THR A 485 -16.51 -54.87 0.78
CA THR A 485 -15.30 -54.68 1.59
C THR A 485 -14.04 -55.20 0.90
N ASP A 486 -14.14 -56.04 -0.12
CA ASP A 486 -12.96 -56.53 -0.83
C ASP A 486 -12.33 -55.42 -1.66
N SER A 487 -11.01 -55.33 -1.62
CA SER A 487 -10.23 -54.40 -2.42
C SER A 487 -10.48 -54.56 -3.92
N GLY A 488 -10.46 -53.43 -4.62
CA GLY A 488 -10.54 -53.36 -6.08
C GLY A 488 -11.69 -52.49 -6.60
N PRO A 489 -11.75 -52.32 -7.93
CA PRO A 489 -12.82 -51.57 -8.59
C PRO A 489 -14.06 -52.44 -8.83
N TYR A 490 -15.23 -51.82 -8.71
CA TYR A 490 -16.54 -52.39 -9.02
C TYR A 490 -17.30 -51.45 -9.95
N TYR A 491 -17.92 -52.02 -10.97
CA TYR A 491 -18.93 -51.35 -11.78
C TYR A 491 -20.28 -51.50 -11.08
N VAL A 492 -20.85 -50.39 -10.60
CA VAL A 492 -22.10 -50.40 -9.83
C VAL A 492 -23.29 -50.06 -10.71
N THR A 493 -24.30 -50.93 -10.71
CA THR A 493 -25.54 -50.76 -11.48
C THR A 493 -26.75 -50.76 -10.55
N ASN A 494 -27.81 -50.03 -10.91
CA ASN A 494 -29.05 -49.89 -10.14
C ASN A 494 -28.86 -49.53 -8.62
N PRO A 495 -27.97 -48.59 -8.25
CA PRO A 495 -27.69 -48.27 -6.85
C PRO A 495 -28.90 -47.65 -6.12
N GLU A 496 -29.92 -47.17 -6.82
CA GLU A 496 -31.19 -46.69 -6.25
C GLU A 496 -31.99 -47.79 -5.55
N LYS A 497 -31.76 -49.06 -5.94
CA LYS A 497 -32.34 -50.25 -5.31
C LYS A 497 -31.42 -50.84 -4.24
N GLY A 498 -30.22 -50.29 -4.09
CA GLY A 498 -29.22 -50.68 -3.10
C GLY A 498 -29.41 -49.97 -1.77
N LYS A 499 -28.42 -50.11 -0.88
CA LYS A 499 -28.39 -49.43 0.44
C LYS A 499 -27.06 -48.72 0.63
N ASN A 500 -27.04 -47.66 1.44
CA ASN A 500 -25.83 -46.91 1.81
C ASN A 500 -25.09 -46.26 0.63
N SER A 501 -25.80 -45.97 -0.46
CA SER A 501 -25.24 -45.25 -1.61
C SER A 501 -24.97 -43.77 -1.28
N PRO A 502 -23.86 -43.18 -1.78
CA PRO A 502 -23.51 -41.77 -1.55
C PRO A 502 -24.39 -40.76 -2.30
N CYS A 503 -24.93 -41.14 -3.46
CA CYS A 503 -25.66 -40.25 -4.36
C CYS A 503 -26.86 -40.99 -4.94
N GLY A 504 -28.06 -40.52 -4.62
CA GLY A 504 -29.34 -41.24 -4.75
C GLY A 504 -29.68 -41.79 -6.14
N GLY A 505 -29.07 -42.92 -6.52
CA GLY A 505 -29.42 -43.70 -7.70
C GLY A 505 -28.52 -43.55 -8.93
N ILE A 506 -27.42 -42.81 -8.83
CA ILE A 506 -26.53 -42.62 -9.97
C ILE A 506 -25.55 -43.78 -10.06
N TRP A 507 -25.48 -44.45 -11.23
CA TRP A 507 -24.52 -45.51 -11.54
C TRP A 507 -23.09 -44.99 -11.47
N GLY A 508 -22.11 -45.87 -11.39
CA GLY A 508 -20.74 -45.41 -11.21
C GLY A 508 -19.71 -46.49 -10.91
N THR A 509 -18.48 -46.04 -10.69
CA THR A 509 -17.36 -46.89 -10.30
C THR A 509 -17.08 -46.74 -8.81
N LEU A 510 -17.11 -47.85 -8.07
CA LEU A 510 -16.68 -47.91 -6.68
C LEU A 510 -15.27 -48.50 -6.59
N ILE A 511 -14.34 -47.79 -5.96
CA ILE A 511 -13.00 -48.30 -5.66
C ILE A 511 -12.90 -48.53 -4.16
N ILE A 512 -12.45 -49.73 -3.79
CA ILE A 512 -12.30 -50.13 -2.39
C ILE A 512 -10.84 -50.44 -2.09
N SER A 513 -10.35 -49.95 -0.96
CA SER A 513 -9.06 -50.33 -0.39
C SER A 513 -9.27 -50.88 1.01
N ASN A 514 -9.02 -52.18 1.18
CA ASN A 514 -9.19 -52.88 2.44
C ASN A 514 -7.84 -53.03 3.19
N GLY A 515 -7.68 -52.25 4.26
CA GLY A 515 -6.58 -52.37 5.21
C GLY A 515 -6.88 -53.39 6.32
N ALA A 516 -6.87 -54.68 5.97
CA ALA A 516 -7.03 -55.82 6.89
C ALA A 516 -8.31 -55.79 7.75
N ASP A 517 -9.44 -55.43 7.14
CA ASP A 517 -10.78 -55.31 7.74
C ASP A 517 -10.92 -54.27 8.87
N HIS A 518 -9.84 -53.58 9.22
CA HIS A 518 -9.82 -52.51 10.22
C HIS A 518 -10.00 -51.12 9.62
N ARG A 519 -9.53 -50.91 8.39
CA ARG A 519 -9.53 -49.60 7.72
C ARG A 519 -9.91 -49.80 6.26
N ILE A 520 -11.21 -49.67 5.95
CA ILE A 520 -11.73 -49.86 4.58
C ILE A 520 -12.10 -48.51 4.00
N VAL A 521 -11.44 -48.10 2.93
CA VAL A 521 -11.74 -46.85 2.21
C VAL A 521 -12.59 -47.17 1.00
N GLN A 522 -13.67 -46.43 0.83
CA GLN A 522 -14.51 -46.48 -0.37
C GLN A 522 -14.46 -45.12 -1.05
N THR A 523 -14.21 -45.12 -2.36
CA THR A 523 -14.33 -43.94 -3.22
C THR A 523 -15.27 -44.26 -4.36
N TYR A 524 -16.35 -43.50 -4.49
CA TYR A 524 -17.38 -43.68 -5.51
C TYR A 524 -17.34 -42.56 -6.54
N TYR A 525 -17.19 -42.93 -7.80
CA TYR A 525 -17.20 -42.04 -8.95
C TYR A 525 -18.55 -42.24 -9.67
N PRO A 526 -19.54 -41.36 -9.46
CA PRO A 526 -20.79 -41.45 -10.18
C PRO A 526 -20.58 -41.17 -11.68
N ASP A 527 -21.41 -41.74 -12.54
CA ASP A 527 -21.37 -41.59 -14.01
C ASP A 527 -21.93 -40.24 -14.48
N ASN A 528 -22.51 -39.45 -13.57
CA ASN A 528 -22.83 -38.07 -13.86
C ASN A 528 -21.59 -37.19 -13.66
N ASP A 529 -21.71 -35.90 -13.96
CA ASP A 529 -20.59 -34.98 -13.79
C ASP A 529 -20.21 -34.78 -12.31
N ASP A 530 -20.93 -35.31 -11.30
CA ASP A 530 -20.71 -35.01 -9.89
C ASP A 530 -19.30 -35.39 -9.39
N SER A 531 -18.83 -34.63 -8.40
CA SER A 531 -17.57 -34.95 -7.73
C SER A 531 -17.63 -36.33 -7.09
N PRO A 532 -16.50 -37.06 -7.03
CA PRO A 532 -16.47 -38.34 -6.37
C PRO A 532 -16.72 -38.19 -4.87
N PHE A 533 -17.34 -39.24 -4.32
CA PHE A 533 -17.63 -39.37 -2.91
C PHE A 533 -16.61 -40.29 -2.27
N TYR A 534 -16.25 -40.04 -1.02
CA TYR A 534 -15.42 -40.96 -0.26
C TYR A 534 -15.96 -41.15 1.15
N ARG A 535 -15.68 -42.32 1.72
CA ARG A 535 -15.87 -42.62 3.14
C ARG A 535 -14.89 -43.68 3.60
N MET A 536 -14.86 -43.89 4.91
CA MET A 536 -14.00 -44.87 5.53
C MET A 536 -14.78 -45.67 6.57
N LYS A 537 -14.59 -46.98 6.59
CA LYS A 537 -14.92 -47.83 7.74
C LYS A 537 -13.73 -47.81 8.70
N VAL A 538 -13.97 -47.35 9.92
CA VAL A 538 -13.01 -47.35 11.01
C VAL A 538 -13.47 -48.41 12.00
N ASP A 539 -12.70 -49.50 12.09
CA ASP A 539 -13.05 -50.71 12.82
C ASP A 539 -14.38 -51.27 12.28
N ASN A 540 -15.46 -51.20 13.05
CA ASN A 540 -16.78 -51.68 12.63
C ASN A 540 -17.80 -50.59 12.28
N ASN A 541 -17.37 -49.31 12.24
CA ASN A 541 -18.27 -48.18 12.00
C ASN A 541 -17.96 -47.48 10.68
N TRP A 542 -18.96 -47.39 9.80
CA TRP A 542 -18.88 -46.57 8.60
C TRP A 542 -19.01 -45.09 8.94
N GLN A 543 -18.03 -44.30 8.52
CA GLN A 543 -18.14 -42.84 8.52
C GLN A 543 -19.10 -42.38 7.42
N PRO A 544 -19.75 -41.22 7.59
CA PRO A 544 -20.62 -40.67 6.55
C PRO A 544 -19.84 -40.42 5.25
N TRP A 545 -20.55 -40.53 4.13
CA TRP A 545 -20.03 -40.11 2.83
C TRP A 545 -19.72 -38.61 2.82
N ARG A 546 -18.59 -38.27 2.23
CA ARG A 546 -18.17 -36.90 1.95
C ARG A 546 -17.98 -36.74 0.45
N GLN A 547 -18.58 -35.70 -0.13
CA GLN A 547 -18.38 -35.35 -1.52
C GLN A 547 -17.17 -34.43 -1.66
N MET A 548 -16.31 -34.65 -2.66
CA MET A 548 -15.22 -33.72 -2.97
C MET A 548 -15.77 -32.43 -3.62
N ALA A 549 -15.12 -31.29 -3.40
CA ALA A 549 -15.52 -30.04 -4.04
C ALA A 549 -15.02 -29.98 -5.50
N LYS A 550 -15.84 -29.48 -6.42
CA LYS A 550 -15.41 -29.18 -7.80
C LYS A 550 -14.79 -27.78 -7.91
N MET A 551 -14.11 -27.55 -9.03
CA MET A 551 -13.66 -26.21 -9.43
C MET A 551 -14.82 -25.20 -9.54
N ILE A 552 -16.01 -25.64 -9.97
CA ILE A 552 -17.20 -24.77 -10.05
C ILE A 552 -17.70 -24.34 -8.66
N ASP A 553 -17.63 -25.21 -7.65
CA ASP A 553 -18.00 -24.87 -6.26
C ASP A 553 -17.07 -23.79 -5.72
N ILE A 554 -15.76 -23.94 -5.99
CA ILE A 554 -14.74 -22.94 -5.62
C ILE A 554 -14.97 -21.63 -6.37
N SER A 555 -15.31 -21.70 -7.66
CA SER A 555 -15.58 -20.50 -8.49
C SER A 555 -16.83 -19.76 -8.02
N ASN A 556 -17.88 -20.49 -7.63
CA ASN A 556 -19.09 -19.92 -7.04
C ASN A 556 -18.81 -19.28 -5.68
N LEU A 557 -18.00 -19.91 -4.82
CA LEU A 557 -17.54 -19.31 -3.56
C LEU A 557 -16.71 -18.04 -3.80
N GLN A 558 -15.77 -18.08 -4.75
CA GLN A 558 -14.98 -16.92 -5.16
C GLN A 558 -15.88 -15.78 -5.64
N ASN A 559 -16.91 -16.08 -6.44
CA ASN A 559 -17.88 -15.09 -6.90
C ASN A 559 -18.72 -14.52 -5.76
N GLN A 560 -19.15 -15.34 -4.80
CA GLN A 560 -19.87 -14.86 -3.60
C GLN A 560 -18.99 -13.98 -2.71
N ILE A 561 -17.70 -14.33 -2.57
CA ILE A 561 -16.73 -13.53 -1.83
C ILE A 561 -16.48 -12.22 -2.56
N ASN A 562 -16.18 -12.27 -3.87
CA ASN A 562 -15.94 -11.09 -4.68
C ASN A 562 -17.16 -10.16 -4.71
N THR A 563 -18.38 -10.67 -4.77
CA THR A 563 -19.59 -9.82 -4.73
C THR A 563 -19.86 -9.21 -3.35
N LYS A 564 -19.37 -9.81 -2.27
CA LYS A 564 -19.44 -9.22 -0.91
C LYS A 564 -18.25 -8.32 -0.56
N HIS A 565 -17.10 -8.49 -1.21
CA HIS A 565 -15.85 -7.78 -0.90
C HIS A 565 -15.48 -6.71 -1.94
N ASN A 566 -15.87 -6.86 -3.21
CA ASN A 566 -15.77 -5.77 -4.18
C ASN A 566 -16.91 -4.80 -3.96
N ILE A 567 -16.57 -3.69 -3.33
CA ILE A 567 -17.30 -2.43 -3.42
C ILE A 567 -17.14 -1.92 -4.87
N ALA A 568 -17.70 -2.65 -5.84
CA ALA A 568 -17.73 -2.27 -7.26
C ALA A 568 -18.76 -1.15 -7.52
N THR A 569 -19.63 -0.89 -6.56
CA THR A 569 -20.46 0.30 -6.47
C THR A 569 -19.73 1.36 -5.67
N PRO A 570 -19.88 2.66 -5.97
CA PRO A 570 -19.29 3.70 -5.14
C PRO A 570 -19.67 3.51 -3.67
N LEU A 571 -18.74 3.79 -2.75
CA LEU A 571 -19.00 3.79 -1.29
C LEU A 571 -20.07 4.82 -0.87
N PHE A 572 -20.53 5.62 -1.83
CA PHE A 572 -21.60 6.59 -1.69
C PHE A 572 -22.75 6.27 -2.63
N ARG A 573 -23.95 6.72 -2.24
CA ARG A 573 -25.14 6.70 -3.09
C ARG A 573 -25.36 8.09 -3.67
N GLU A 574 -25.43 8.15 -5.00
CA GLU A 574 -25.81 9.36 -5.73
C GLU A 574 -27.34 9.42 -5.80
N ILE A 575 -27.93 10.55 -5.38
CA ILE A 575 -29.37 10.74 -5.32
C ILE A 575 -29.76 12.08 -5.94
N GLN A 576 -30.94 12.12 -6.57
CA GLN A 576 -31.54 13.36 -7.06
C GLN A 576 -32.72 13.83 -6.19
N ASN A 577 -33.30 12.94 -5.40
CA ASN A 577 -34.45 13.26 -4.55
C ASN A 577 -34.19 12.73 -3.13
N SER A 578 -34.75 13.42 -2.14
CA SER A 578 -34.59 13.07 -0.73
C SER A 578 -35.92 13.02 0.04
N ASN A 579 -37.03 12.84 -0.67
CA ASN A 579 -38.38 12.90 -0.10
C ASN A 579 -38.76 11.64 0.72
N SER A 580 -38.09 10.51 0.47
CA SER A 580 -38.33 9.25 1.18
C SER A 580 -37.03 8.56 1.61
N TRP A 581 -37.12 7.63 2.56
CA TRP A 581 -35.97 6.79 2.92
C TRP A 581 -35.53 5.87 1.78
N GLN A 582 -36.46 5.47 0.92
CA GLN A 582 -36.16 4.75 -0.31
C GLN A 582 -35.32 5.61 -1.26
N ASP A 583 -35.63 6.90 -1.38
CA ASP A 583 -34.86 7.83 -2.22
C ASP A 583 -33.47 8.09 -1.67
N ILE A 584 -33.28 8.05 -0.34
CA ILE A 584 -32.00 8.34 0.32
C ILE A 584 -31.12 7.09 0.42
N PHE A 585 -31.66 5.98 0.93
CA PHE A 585 -30.91 4.76 1.24
C PHE A 585 -31.04 3.65 0.19
N GLY A 586 -31.98 3.75 -0.73
CA GLY A 586 -32.31 2.68 -1.68
C GLY A 586 -33.16 1.58 -1.06
N VAL A 587 -33.60 1.80 0.18
CA VAL A 587 -34.41 0.90 0.99
C VAL A 587 -35.34 1.74 1.88
N GLY A 588 -36.64 1.47 1.84
CA GLY A 588 -37.63 2.25 2.58
C GLY A 588 -37.52 2.09 4.10
N ASN A 589 -37.30 0.87 4.59
CA ASN A 589 -37.17 0.62 6.03
C ASN A 589 -36.03 -0.34 6.39
N PRO A 590 -34.75 0.07 6.21
CA PRO A 590 -33.60 -0.71 6.66
C PRO A 590 -33.60 -0.91 8.18
N ASN A 591 -33.30 -2.13 8.65
CA ASN A 591 -33.06 -2.42 10.07
C ASN A 591 -31.86 -1.64 10.64
N SER A 592 -30.87 -1.37 9.80
CA SER A 592 -29.69 -0.56 10.13
C SER A 592 -29.13 0.05 8.84
N VAL A 593 -28.64 1.29 8.90
CA VAL A 593 -28.05 1.95 7.75
C VAL A 593 -26.88 2.85 8.15
N LEU A 594 -25.84 2.83 7.33
CA LEU A 594 -24.75 3.79 7.30
C LEU A 594 -24.36 3.98 5.83
N THR A 595 -24.59 5.17 5.28
CA THR A 595 -24.45 5.41 3.84
C THR A 595 -23.88 6.78 3.59
N SER A 596 -22.77 6.85 2.85
CA SER A 596 -22.31 8.12 2.27
C SER A 596 -23.27 8.51 1.14
N ILE A 597 -23.61 9.78 1.04
CA ILE A 597 -24.59 10.30 0.09
C ILE A 597 -23.93 11.42 -0.72
N ARG A 598 -24.20 11.44 -2.03
CA ARG A 598 -23.90 12.56 -2.93
C ARG A 598 -25.19 12.96 -3.62
N ILE A 599 -25.42 14.26 -3.75
CA ILE A 599 -26.66 14.79 -4.29
C ILE A 599 -26.32 15.50 -5.60
N ASP A 600 -27.00 15.14 -6.69
CA ASP A 600 -26.74 15.72 -8.00
C ASP A 600 -27.16 17.19 -8.13
N ALA A 601 -26.73 17.82 -9.22
CA ALA A 601 -27.24 19.11 -9.67
C ALA A 601 -28.78 19.07 -9.79
N GLY A 602 -29.49 20.04 -9.22
CA GLY A 602 -30.96 20.09 -9.30
C GLY A 602 -31.66 19.10 -8.38
N GLY A 603 -30.94 18.54 -7.39
CA GLY A 603 -31.55 17.68 -6.38
C GLY A 603 -32.69 18.37 -5.61
N SER A 604 -33.66 17.59 -5.12
CA SER A 604 -34.81 18.12 -4.39
C SER A 604 -35.12 17.37 -3.07
N GLY A 605 -35.79 18.07 -2.15
CA GLY A 605 -36.27 17.52 -0.89
C GLY A 605 -35.59 18.14 0.35
N PRO A 606 -35.73 17.49 1.52
CA PRO A 606 -35.36 18.03 2.83
C PRO A 606 -33.84 18.04 3.15
N LEU A 607 -33.01 17.38 2.34
CA LEU A 607 -31.54 17.47 2.46
C LEU A 607 -31.03 18.79 1.86
N LEU A 608 -29.77 19.14 2.13
CA LEU A 608 -29.08 20.15 1.31
C LEU A 608 -28.95 19.61 -0.11
N ASN A 609 -29.34 20.38 -1.12
CA ASN A 609 -29.34 19.97 -2.51
C ASN A 609 -28.11 20.54 -3.25
N ASP A 610 -28.08 20.43 -4.59
CA ASP A 610 -27.05 21.01 -5.47
C ASP A 610 -25.62 20.63 -5.11
N PHE A 611 -25.21 19.42 -5.49
CA PHE A 611 -23.85 18.88 -5.27
C PHE A 611 -23.47 18.66 -3.80
N ALA A 612 -24.43 18.75 -2.88
CA ALA A 612 -24.22 18.49 -1.48
C ALA A 612 -23.77 17.04 -1.21
N ALA A 613 -23.02 16.88 -0.12
CA ALA A 613 -22.59 15.58 0.37
C ALA A 613 -23.22 15.32 1.74
N GLY A 614 -23.38 14.05 2.11
CA GLY A 614 -23.89 13.72 3.43
C GLY A 614 -23.56 12.32 3.88
N VAL A 615 -23.89 12.06 5.15
CA VAL A 615 -23.87 10.72 5.73
C VAL A 615 -25.24 10.44 6.34
N GLY A 616 -25.87 9.37 5.89
CA GLY A 616 -27.10 8.88 6.47
C GLY A 616 -26.82 7.72 7.44
N PHE A 617 -27.56 7.69 8.55
CA PHE A 617 -27.37 6.78 9.67
C PHE A 617 -28.71 6.42 10.33
N GLY A 618 -28.71 5.35 11.14
CA GLY A 618 -29.87 4.92 11.93
C GLY A 618 -30.37 3.54 11.52
N GLY A 619 -31.69 3.31 11.65
CA GLY A 619 -32.31 2.01 11.36
C GLY A 619 -33.70 1.89 11.96
N ALA A 620 -34.48 0.92 11.46
CA ALA A 620 -35.87 0.69 11.84
C ALA A 620 -36.65 2.01 11.89
N ASP A 621 -37.28 2.36 13.00
CA ASP A 621 -38.18 3.51 13.04
C ASP A 621 -37.51 4.88 13.01
N THR A 622 -36.19 5.01 13.18
CA THR A 622 -35.53 6.33 13.21
C THR A 622 -34.28 6.38 12.35
N LYS A 623 -34.26 7.33 11.43
CA LYS A 623 -33.15 7.54 10.50
C LYS A 623 -32.80 9.03 10.47
N GLY A 624 -31.53 9.31 10.22
CA GLY A 624 -31.00 10.65 10.15
C GLY A 624 -30.01 10.80 9.01
N VAL A 625 -29.81 12.03 8.57
CA VAL A 625 -28.79 12.41 7.61
C VAL A 625 -28.15 13.71 8.07
N LEU A 626 -26.83 13.74 8.08
CA LEU A 626 -26.05 14.97 8.18
C LEU A 626 -25.55 15.32 6.78
N SER A 627 -25.92 16.49 6.27
CA SER A 627 -25.53 16.97 4.94
C SER A 627 -24.73 18.27 5.03
N VAL A 628 -23.83 18.48 4.08
CA VAL A 628 -22.98 19.66 3.93
C VAL A 628 -23.13 20.21 2.51
N GLY A 629 -23.28 21.53 2.40
CA GLY A 629 -23.44 22.23 1.13
C GLY A 629 -22.16 22.29 0.32
N TYR A 630 -22.29 22.35 -1.01
CA TYR A 630 -21.16 22.46 -1.93
C TYR A 630 -20.61 23.91 -2.03
N HIS A 631 -21.51 24.90 -2.13
CA HIS A 631 -21.13 26.29 -2.41
C HIS A 631 -20.82 27.12 -1.16
N ASN A 632 -21.57 26.90 -0.09
CA ASN A 632 -21.49 27.67 1.15
C ASN A 632 -21.12 26.73 2.29
N ASN A 633 -20.63 27.31 3.38
CA ASN A 633 -20.36 26.59 4.62
C ASN A 633 -21.62 26.08 5.32
N GLN A 634 -22.70 25.71 4.64
CA GLN A 634 -23.95 25.25 5.26
C GLN A 634 -23.83 23.77 5.66
N ALA A 635 -24.35 23.41 6.83
CA ALA A 635 -24.60 22.03 7.21
C ALA A 635 -26.03 21.88 7.74
N ARG A 636 -26.65 20.73 7.52
CA ARG A 636 -28.02 20.44 7.91
C ARG A 636 -28.12 19.03 8.47
N ILE A 637 -28.83 18.90 9.57
CA ILE A 637 -29.29 17.61 10.09
C ILE A 637 -30.76 17.42 9.72
N THR A 638 -31.07 16.27 9.15
CA THR A 638 -32.40 15.89 8.68
C THR A 638 -32.75 14.56 9.31
N GLY A 639 -33.98 14.38 9.79
CA GLY A 639 -34.38 13.15 10.47
C GLY A 639 -35.88 12.88 10.40
N GLY A 640 -36.25 11.67 10.81
CA GLY A 640 -37.66 11.30 10.91
C GLY A 640 -37.91 9.82 11.09
N ASN A 641 -39.19 9.50 11.23
CA ASN A 641 -39.72 8.15 11.29
C ASN A 641 -40.64 7.85 10.10
N GLY A 642 -41.05 6.59 9.95
CA GLY A 642 -41.97 6.19 8.87
C GLY A 642 -41.28 6.13 7.50
N ASN A 643 -41.89 6.73 6.47
CA ASN A 643 -41.50 6.53 5.07
C ASN A 643 -40.46 7.53 4.52
N GLY A 644 -40.15 8.60 5.26
CA GLY A 644 -39.20 9.62 4.83
C GLY A 644 -38.81 10.58 5.95
N PRO A 645 -37.95 11.57 5.65
CA PRO A 645 -37.65 12.63 6.59
C PRO A 645 -38.90 13.43 6.95
N VAL A 646 -39.00 13.83 8.22
CA VAL A 646 -40.14 14.61 8.74
C VAL A 646 -39.73 15.97 9.32
N TRP A 647 -38.44 16.15 9.59
CA TRP A 647 -37.87 17.41 10.06
C TRP A 647 -36.46 17.61 9.50
N SER A 648 -36.03 18.86 9.40
CA SER A 648 -34.68 19.25 9.02
C SER A 648 -34.30 20.60 9.62
N GLU A 649 -33.06 20.75 10.03
CA GLU A 649 -32.55 21.98 10.66
C GLU A 649 -31.10 22.27 10.24
N ASP A 650 -30.82 23.55 9.95
CA ASP A 650 -29.47 24.01 9.63
C ASP A 650 -28.64 24.18 10.90
N ILE A 651 -27.39 23.71 10.86
CA ILE A 651 -26.44 23.80 11.97
C ILE A 651 -25.74 25.16 11.89
N ALA A 652 -25.81 25.93 12.97
CA ALA A 652 -25.14 27.22 13.09
C ALA A 652 -23.62 27.06 13.23
N TRP A 653 -22.86 27.92 12.55
CA TRP A 653 -21.40 27.95 12.62
C TRP A 653 -20.89 28.96 13.63
N LYS A 654 -19.64 28.80 14.03
CA LYS A 654 -18.95 29.76 14.91
C LYS A 654 -18.95 31.18 14.31
N SER A 655 -18.89 31.32 12.99
CA SER A 655 -19.00 32.61 12.29
C SER A 655 -20.37 33.27 12.52
N ASP A 656 -21.44 32.49 12.47
CA ASP A 656 -22.81 32.98 12.61
C ASP A 656 -23.04 33.45 14.05
N ILE A 657 -22.56 32.66 15.02
CA ILE A 657 -22.59 33.01 16.44
C ILE A 657 -21.76 34.28 16.70
N ASN A 658 -20.56 34.39 16.13
CA ASN A 658 -19.73 35.59 16.29
C ASN A 658 -20.39 36.83 15.68
N SER A 659 -21.04 36.70 14.52
CA SER A 659 -21.80 37.77 13.88
C SER A 659 -22.95 38.26 14.76
N LEU A 660 -23.70 37.32 15.36
CA LEU A 660 -24.74 37.62 16.33
C LEU A 660 -24.18 38.31 17.59
N LEU A 661 -23.06 37.81 18.14
CA LEU A 661 -22.41 38.42 19.31
C LEU A 661 -21.93 39.85 19.03
N ASN A 662 -21.38 40.11 17.84
CA ASN A 662 -20.99 41.46 17.42
C ASN A 662 -22.20 42.40 17.32
N THR A 663 -23.31 41.89 16.79
CA THR A 663 -24.58 42.64 16.71
C THR A 663 -25.11 42.95 18.10
N ILE A 664 -25.12 41.96 19.02
CA ILE A 664 -25.53 42.13 20.41
C ILE A 664 -24.65 43.18 21.11
N THR A 665 -23.33 43.10 20.94
CA THR A 665 -22.38 44.06 21.53
C THR A 665 -22.66 45.48 21.04
N THR A 666 -22.93 45.63 19.75
CA THR A 666 -23.28 46.92 19.14
C THR A 666 -24.57 47.48 19.73
N LEU A 667 -25.61 46.66 19.84
CA LEU A 667 -26.88 47.05 20.45
C LEU A 667 -26.72 47.41 21.93
N GLN A 668 -25.91 46.67 22.69
CA GLN A 668 -25.61 46.99 24.09
C GLN A 668 -24.94 48.35 24.23
N ASN A 669 -23.99 48.68 23.37
CA ASN A 669 -23.34 50.00 23.36
C ASN A 669 -24.35 51.11 23.06
N GLN A 670 -25.24 50.92 22.07
CA GLN A 670 -26.30 51.87 21.76
C GLN A 670 -27.28 52.07 22.92
N VAL A 671 -27.67 51.00 23.60
CA VAL A 671 -28.54 51.06 24.78
C VAL A 671 -27.87 51.81 25.93
N ASN A 672 -26.58 51.56 26.18
CA ASN A 672 -25.82 52.27 27.21
C ASN A 672 -25.71 53.76 26.93
N ASP A 673 -25.50 54.15 25.67
CA ASP A 673 -25.50 55.56 25.26
C ASP A 673 -26.86 56.21 25.50
N LEU A 674 -27.96 55.57 25.09
CA LEU A 674 -29.32 56.05 25.36
C LEU A 674 -29.60 56.20 26.87
N ILE A 675 -29.15 55.24 27.69
CA ILE A 675 -29.27 55.32 29.15
C ILE A 675 -28.53 56.56 29.67
N ASN A 676 -27.32 56.81 29.20
CA ASN A 676 -26.53 57.98 29.58
C ASN A 676 -27.21 59.29 29.16
N GLN A 677 -27.75 59.35 27.94
CA GLN A 677 -28.51 60.51 27.46
C GLN A 677 -29.77 60.75 28.31
N ILE A 678 -30.53 59.71 28.64
CA ILE A 678 -31.71 59.82 29.51
C ILE A 678 -31.31 60.30 30.91
N ASN A 679 -30.22 59.78 31.48
CA ASN A 679 -29.73 60.21 32.78
C ASN A 679 -29.29 61.69 32.75
N TYR A 680 -28.61 62.11 31.68
CA TYR A 680 -28.26 63.51 31.48
C TYR A 680 -29.51 64.39 31.41
N ILE A 681 -30.53 64.00 30.65
CA ILE A 681 -31.80 64.74 30.59
C ILE A 681 -32.46 64.79 31.98
N LYS A 682 -32.52 63.68 32.72
CA LYS A 682 -33.08 63.65 34.09
C LYS A 682 -32.31 64.52 35.09
N GLN A 683 -31.02 64.70 34.90
CA GLN A 683 -30.21 65.57 35.76
C GLN A 683 -30.38 67.05 35.42
N ASN A 684 -30.67 67.36 34.15
CA ASN A 684 -30.67 68.72 33.63
C ASN A 684 -32.06 69.24 33.21
N TYR A 685 -33.14 68.47 33.40
CA TYR A 685 -34.47 68.94 33.04
C TYR A 685 -34.90 70.07 33.98
N LEU A 686 -35.45 71.14 33.41
CA LEU A 686 -36.14 72.17 34.18
C LEU A 686 -37.58 71.77 34.45
N GLN A 687 -37.99 71.82 35.72
CA GLN A 687 -39.38 71.57 36.12
C GLN A 687 -40.15 72.89 36.23
N GLY A 688 -41.11 73.14 35.33
CA GLY A 688 -42.00 74.31 35.46
C GLY A 688 -43.24 73.99 36.29
N LYS A 689 -43.58 74.84 37.27
CA LYS A 689 -44.86 74.76 37.99
C LYS A 689 -45.52 76.13 38.08
N ARG A 690 -46.81 76.19 37.75
CA ARG A 690 -47.61 77.42 37.82
C ARG A 690 -48.26 77.59 39.19
N PHE A 691 -48.30 78.83 39.66
CA PHE A 691 -48.93 79.25 40.91
C PHE A 691 -49.88 80.43 40.66
N PRO A 692 -51.05 80.47 41.30
CA PRO A 692 -51.93 81.64 41.26
C PRO A 692 -51.26 82.88 41.86
N ALA A 693 -51.67 84.08 41.43
CA ALA A 693 -51.10 85.37 41.88
C ALA A 693 -51.04 85.53 43.41
N ASN A 694 -52.02 84.99 44.14
CA ASN A 694 -52.08 85.09 45.60
C ASN A 694 -51.20 84.06 46.35
N GLN A 695 -50.38 83.28 45.63
CA GLN A 695 -49.57 82.17 46.18
C GLN A 695 -48.05 82.38 46.01
N GLU A 696 -47.60 83.63 45.89
CA GLU A 696 -46.18 83.95 45.64
C GLU A 696 -45.23 83.39 46.69
N ALA A 697 -45.60 83.43 47.98
CA ALA A 697 -44.79 82.82 49.03
C ALA A 697 -44.64 81.30 48.89
N GLN A 698 -45.69 80.61 48.41
CA GLN A 698 -45.67 79.17 48.15
C GLN A 698 -44.89 78.83 46.88
N ALA A 699 -44.91 79.73 45.89
CA ALA A 699 -44.11 79.63 44.67
C ALA A 699 -42.59 79.70 44.98
N GLN A 700 -42.17 80.69 45.78
CA GLN A 700 -40.77 80.82 46.23
C GLN A 700 -40.33 79.65 47.11
N GLN A 701 -41.20 79.20 48.02
CA GLN A 701 -40.87 78.04 48.85
C GLN A 701 -40.74 76.76 48.02
N TRP A 702 -41.56 76.59 46.98
CA TRP A 702 -41.44 75.46 46.05
C TRP A 702 -40.17 75.55 45.21
N GLU A 703 -39.83 76.71 44.66
CA GLU A 703 -38.61 76.93 43.88
C GLU A 703 -37.35 76.66 44.72
N ASN A 704 -37.31 77.14 45.96
CA ASN A 704 -36.22 76.84 46.90
C ASN A 704 -36.08 75.35 47.25
N ASN A 705 -37.20 74.62 47.28
CA ASN A 705 -37.21 73.18 47.55
C ASN A 705 -36.95 72.33 46.29
N ASN A 706 -36.95 72.93 45.11
CA ASN A 706 -36.76 72.25 43.83
C ASN A 706 -35.65 72.96 43.04
N PRO A 707 -34.37 72.61 43.25
CA PRO A 707 -33.23 73.35 42.70
C PRO A 707 -33.14 73.39 41.17
N ASN A 708 -33.85 72.48 40.48
CA ASN A 708 -34.00 72.49 39.01
C ASN A 708 -35.43 72.91 38.57
N GLY A 709 -36.19 73.54 39.46
CA GLY A 709 -37.55 74.02 39.23
C GLY A 709 -37.59 75.50 38.91
N ILE A 710 -38.57 75.91 38.10
CA ILE A 710 -38.92 77.30 37.87
C ILE A 710 -40.39 77.52 38.22
N ALA A 711 -40.65 78.45 39.15
CA ALA A 711 -42.00 78.81 39.54
C ALA A 711 -42.54 79.92 38.63
N MET A 712 -43.74 79.73 38.09
CA MET A 712 -44.40 80.71 37.22
C MET A 712 -45.65 81.25 37.90
N ILE A 713 -45.68 82.54 38.20
CA ILE A 713 -46.84 83.16 38.85
C ILE A 713 -47.78 83.75 37.79
N GLU A 714 -49.06 83.42 37.87
CA GLU A 714 -50.09 83.99 37.00
C GLU A 714 -50.31 85.46 37.34
N LYS A 715 -50.40 86.31 36.31
CA LYS A 715 -50.62 87.75 36.46
C LYS A 715 -52.07 88.11 36.71
#